data_AF-A0AAX1UBE0-F1
#
_entry.id   AF-A0AAX1UBE0-F1
#
_cell.length_a   1.000
_cell.length_b   1.000
_cell.length_c   1.000
_cell.angle_alpha   90.00
_cell.angle_beta   90.00
_cell.angle_gamma   90.00
#
_symmetry.space_group_name_H-M   'P 1'
#
loop_
_entity.id
_entity.type
_entity.pdbx_description
1 polymer ?
#
loop_
_entity_poly.entity_id
_entity_poly.type
_entity_poly.pdbx_seq_one_letter_code
_entity_poly.pdbx_strand_id
1 'polypeptide(L)'
;MILTLYDRQHIKLRPLHQIKDLHIDSVLSTGDKTLSFLMPGSQLRDVYTEAYISTPNDDFVIKSITPSSNGWYQIQCSLNVEELESYMDSFESVEKTMKECLDYAFLGTGWHVGICEIKKKRTIRRTNTTPWKIMQDARKTYRAEIKINSKDKVVDIYEHIGSDKGVYFAEQLNLKQLNKQVTSYDFYTQIKPIGANGLTIESVNDGDPILSNHTYSKKDKLYIWTDQRYTVAENLKADAQAKLDEMSTPLNAYSLQIIDLAKISDDYVDILSFGLGDTVTLMHESTNTFEKTRIVSLVEYPDEPNKNKCEVANSILKFEDIQQEMRDASDTINNVTTDNGTLDGSKVDSITTSQISDFDVQVQKVVDFTAIRAEIDDLRVKSATIQDLAAALARIGTLEATSVTTITLNAEIAKLNQAIIGKADITDLTSISGKITVLESSVATLDTIVNRVTTSDSIHSLVINASTAVIDNAFLKSIVSSNITVNDLLAGDISTTRFKVKSDSGNLSITDNTIQISDTNRVRVQVGKDASGDYNMYVWDKSGNLMFDATGITAKGIQRPIIVNDMVSDNANISGDKINITSVIQKINANSTLIESSHILYDGKSLDVAFGKMETSVSTVTSNVNTVTKTVTDNKTKWDTASTNATNALNTANTVTKTVSDNKSNWDKAPTALTNANNAQNTANNAQSVANSKAKVFSAQPTPPYQVGDLWVQGTSGVIMRCKTARASG
;
A
#
# COMPACT_ATOMS: atom_id res chain seq x y z
N MET A 1 -1.93 -30.58 -30.58
CA MET A 1 -1.80 -29.23 -31.19
C MET A 1 -0.34 -29.02 -31.57
N ILE A 2 -0.02 -28.37 -32.71
CA ILE A 2 1.38 -28.07 -33.08
C ILE A 2 1.76 -26.66 -32.62
N LEU A 3 2.86 -26.54 -31.87
CA LEU A 3 3.44 -25.27 -31.44
C LEU A 3 4.64 -24.89 -32.33
N THR A 4 4.79 -23.60 -32.62
CA THR A 4 5.95 -23.08 -33.37
C THR A 4 6.74 -22.08 -32.54
N LEU A 5 8.05 -22.29 -32.42
CA LEU A 5 8.98 -21.39 -31.74
C LEU A 5 9.46 -20.28 -32.68
N TYR A 6 9.52 -19.07 -32.13
CA TYR A 6 10.11 -17.87 -32.73
C TYR A 6 11.15 -17.30 -31.76
N ASP A 7 12.17 -16.62 -32.28
CA ASP A 7 13.17 -15.94 -31.46
C ASP A 7 12.65 -14.63 -30.85
N ARG A 8 13.49 -13.91 -30.10
CA ARG A 8 13.16 -12.62 -29.47
C ARG A 8 12.89 -11.48 -30.47
N GLN A 9 13.17 -11.70 -31.76
CA GLN A 9 12.88 -10.77 -32.84
C GLN A 9 11.62 -11.19 -33.61
N HIS A 10 10.85 -12.14 -33.07
CA HIS A 10 9.65 -12.70 -33.69
C HIS A 10 9.93 -13.36 -35.06
N ILE A 11 11.17 -13.86 -35.26
CA ILE A 11 11.55 -14.61 -36.46
C ILE A 11 11.30 -16.10 -36.20
N LYS A 12 10.61 -16.75 -37.13
CA LYS A 12 10.25 -18.17 -37.04
C LYS A 12 11.50 -19.04 -37.01
N LEU A 13 11.62 -19.88 -35.97
CA LEU A 13 12.71 -20.83 -35.83
C LEU A 13 12.30 -22.23 -36.29
N ARG A 14 11.43 -22.90 -35.53
CA ARG A 14 11.05 -24.30 -35.79
C ARG A 14 9.77 -24.71 -35.06
N PRO A 15 9.03 -25.73 -35.55
CA PRO A 15 8.03 -26.42 -34.76
C PRO A 15 8.66 -27.11 -33.54
N LEU A 16 7.90 -27.18 -32.45
CA LEU A 16 8.27 -27.96 -31.27
C LEU A 16 7.77 -29.40 -31.40
N HIS A 17 8.59 -30.34 -30.92
CA HIS A 17 8.31 -31.77 -30.98
C HIS A 17 8.51 -32.40 -29.60
N GLN A 18 7.87 -33.56 -29.35
CA GLN A 18 8.05 -34.30 -28.09
C GLN A 18 7.70 -33.48 -26.84
N ILE A 19 6.76 -32.55 -26.96
CA ILE A 19 6.19 -31.84 -25.81
C ILE A 19 5.14 -32.73 -25.14
N LYS A 20 4.87 -32.50 -23.86
CA LYS A 20 3.78 -33.14 -23.12
C LYS A 20 3.18 -32.20 -22.10
N ASP A 21 2.03 -32.59 -21.53
CA ASP A 21 1.26 -31.78 -20.58
C ASP A 21 1.00 -30.36 -21.11
N LEU A 22 0.85 -30.21 -22.44
CA LEU A 22 0.47 -28.96 -23.08
C LEU A 22 -0.93 -28.60 -22.63
N HIS A 23 -1.06 -27.43 -22.01
CA HIS A 23 -2.34 -26.85 -21.68
C HIS A 23 -2.36 -25.34 -21.90
N ILE A 24 -3.57 -24.85 -22.14
CA ILE A 24 -3.89 -23.43 -22.26
C ILE A 24 -4.90 -23.12 -21.15
N ASP A 25 -4.58 -22.16 -20.30
CA ASP A 25 -5.48 -21.66 -19.28
C ASP A 25 -6.12 -20.37 -19.79
N SER A 26 -7.44 -20.31 -19.85
CA SER A 26 -8.19 -19.16 -20.39
C SER A 26 -9.15 -18.62 -19.33
N VAL A 27 -9.14 -17.31 -19.13
CA VAL A 27 -9.95 -16.65 -18.08
C VAL A 27 -10.99 -15.74 -18.71
N LEU A 28 -12.26 -15.95 -18.38
CA LEU A 28 -13.39 -15.20 -18.93
C LEU A 28 -13.38 -13.74 -18.48
N SER A 29 -13.05 -13.50 -17.21
CA SER A 29 -13.04 -12.16 -16.61
C SER A 29 -12.09 -11.23 -17.34
N THR A 30 -10.92 -11.68 -17.81
CA THR A 30 -9.91 -10.81 -18.41
C THR A 30 -9.77 -11.00 -19.92
N GLY A 31 -10.27 -12.11 -20.47
CA GLY A 31 -9.94 -12.57 -21.82
C GLY A 31 -8.48 -13.03 -21.98
N ASP A 32 -7.72 -13.04 -20.88
CA ASP A 32 -6.32 -13.41 -20.85
C ASP A 32 -6.14 -14.94 -20.96
N LYS A 33 -4.97 -15.34 -21.46
CA LYS A 33 -4.58 -16.73 -21.65
C LYS A 33 -3.14 -16.96 -21.23
N THR A 34 -2.88 -18.13 -20.67
CA THR A 34 -1.50 -18.61 -20.48
C THR A 34 -1.34 -19.95 -21.19
N LEU A 35 -0.12 -20.22 -21.65
CA LEU A 35 0.22 -21.48 -22.31
C LEU A 35 1.39 -22.11 -21.57
N SER A 36 1.27 -23.41 -21.30
CA SER A 36 2.21 -24.12 -20.45
C SER A 36 2.42 -25.55 -20.96
N PHE A 37 3.67 -25.99 -21.03
CA PHE A 37 4.02 -27.34 -21.50
C PHE A 37 5.39 -27.78 -20.99
N LEU A 38 5.63 -29.09 -21.02
CA LEU A 38 6.93 -29.68 -20.73
C LEU A 38 7.67 -30.00 -22.03
N MET A 39 8.96 -29.68 -22.08
CA MET A 39 9.86 -30.10 -23.16
C MET A 39 11.15 -30.77 -22.63
N PRO A 40 11.75 -31.71 -23.37
CA PRO A 40 13.00 -32.33 -22.96
C PRO A 40 14.17 -31.34 -23.11
N GLY A 41 15.15 -31.42 -22.21
CA GLY A 41 16.33 -30.54 -22.23
C GLY A 41 17.14 -30.61 -23.53
N SER A 42 17.08 -31.74 -24.26
CA SER A 42 17.68 -31.87 -25.58
C SER A 42 17.08 -30.94 -26.64
N GLN A 43 15.87 -30.42 -26.41
CA GLN A 43 15.17 -29.50 -27.31
C GLN A 43 15.14 -28.04 -26.80
N LEU A 44 15.85 -27.71 -25.72
CA LEU A 44 15.94 -26.34 -25.21
C LEU A 44 16.80 -25.41 -26.05
N ARG A 45 17.56 -25.94 -27.01
CA ARG A 45 18.38 -25.11 -27.88
C ARG A 45 17.51 -24.05 -28.56
N ASP A 46 17.94 -22.80 -28.44
CA ASP A 46 17.30 -21.59 -28.96
C ASP A 46 15.96 -21.21 -28.28
N VAL A 47 15.63 -21.84 -27.15
CA VAL A 47 14.46 -21.52 -26.31
C VAL A 47 14.91 -20.62 -25.16
N TYR A 48 14.42 -19.38 -25.13
CA TYR A 48 14.80 -18.39 -24.12
C TYR A 48 13.56 -17.67 -23.58
N THR A 49 13.67 -17.10 -22.39
CA THR A 49 12.69 -16.11 -21.93
C THR A 49 12.64 -14.93 -22.91
N GLU A 50 11.45 -14.36 -23.06
CA GLU A 50 11.05 -13.35 -24.05
C GLU A 50 11.11 -13.81 -25.53
N ALA A 51 11.28 -15.11 -25.79
CA ALA A 51 11.02 -15.69 -27.12
C ALA A 51 9.52 -16.07 -27.25
N TYR A 52 9.03 -16.37 -28.46
CA TYR A 52 7.60 -16.54 -28.69
C TYR A 52 7.20 -17.96 -29.08
N ILE A 53 6.02 -18.37 -28.64
CA ILE A 53 5.35 -19.61 -29.01
C ILE A 53 4.05 -19.28 -29.72
N SER A 54 3.95 -19.68 -30.98
CA SER A 54 2.75 -19.48 -31.80
C SER A 54 1.89 -20.74 -31.84
N THR A 55 0.58 -20.54 -31.68
CA THR A 55 -0.49 -21.50 -31.88
C THR A 55 -1.30 -21.13 -33.14
N PRO A 56 -2.36 -21.87 -33.51
CA PRO A 56 -3.21 -21.47 -34.63
C PRO A 56 -3.80 -20.06 -34.49
N ASN A 57 -4.23 -19.69 -33.28
CA ASN A 57 -5.02 -18.47 -33.02
C ASN A 57 -4.30 -17.43 -32.16
N ASP A 58 -3.21 -17.79 -31.49
CA ASP A 58 -2.57 -16.92 -30.50
C ASP A 58 -1.05 -17.07 -30.52
N ASP A 59 -0.35 -15.96 -30.32
CA ASP A 59 1.06 -15.89 -30.02
C ASP A 59 1.25 -15.64 -28.51
N PHE A 60 2.22 -16.34 -27.92
CA PHE A 60 2.53 -16.28 -26.49
C PHE A 60 4.01 -15.93 -26.29
N VAL A 61 4.33 -15.21 -25.22
CA VAL A 61 5.70 -14.85 -24.83
C VAL A 61 6.17 -15.78 -23.71
N ILE A 62 7.33 -16.42 -23.87
CA ILE A 62 7.92 -17.29 -22.84
C ILE A 62 8.38 -16.42 -21.66
N LYS A 63 7.78 -16.61 -20.49
CA LYS A 63 8.12 -15.86 -19.27
C LYS A 63 8.99 -16.67 -18.30
N SER A 64 8.86 -18.00 -18.28
CA SER A 64 9.70 -18.84 -17.43
C SER A 64 10.12 -20.14 -18.12
N ILE A 65 11.33 -20.58 -17.78
CA ILE A 65 11.92 -21.87 -18.17
C ILE A 65 12.48 -22.48 -16.89
N THR A 66 11.82 -23.49 -16.36
CA THR A 66 12.17 -24.07 -15.05
C THR A 66 12.53 -25.55 -15.20
N PRO A 67 13.68 -26.01 -14.67
CA PRO A 67 13.99 -27.44 -14.63
C PRO A 67 12.89 -28.23 -13.91
N SER A 68 12.50 -29.35 -14.50
CA SER A 68 11.58 -30.34 -13.94
C SER A 68 12.30 -31.69 -13.80
N SER A 69 11.60 -32.69 -13.26
CA SER A 69 12.14 -34.03 -13.06
C SER A 69 12.54 -34.72 -14.39
N ASN A 70 13.53 -35.62 -14.32
CA ASN A 70 13.93 -36.51 -15.42
C ASN A 70 14.39 -35.78 -16.71
N GLY A 71 15.05 -34.62 -16.58
CA GLY A 71 15.60 -33.88 -17.72
C GLY A 71 14.56 -33.12 -18.56
N TRP A 72 13.34 -32.95 -18.05
CA TRP A 72 12.31 -32.11 -18.64
C TRP A 72 12.38 -30.69 -18.09
N TYR A 73 11.85 -29.73 -18.84
CA TYR A 73 11.76 -28.34 -18.46
C TYR A 73 10.32 -27.84 -18.65
N GLN A 74 9.82 -27.14 -17.64
CA GLN A 74 8.54 -26.47 -17.67
C GLN A 74 8.72 -25.12 -18.36
N ILE A 75 7.99 -24.93 -19.46
CA ILE A 75 7.90 -23.66 -20.17
C ILE A 75 6.56 -23.05 -19.82
N GLN A 76 6.56 -21.81 -19.35
CA GLN A 76 5.34 -21.04 -19.07
C GLN A 76 5.37 -19.76 -19.90
N CYS A 77 4.25 -19.51 -20.58
CA CYS A 77 4.09 -18.40 -21.49
C CYS A 77 2.84 -17.59 -21.12
N SER A 78 2.93 -16.27 -21.27
CA SER A 78 1.78 -15.36 -21.20
C SER A 78 1.31 -15.02 -22.61
N LEU A 79 0.02 -14.68 -22.78
CA LEU A 79 -0.48 -14.18 -24.06
C LEU A 79 0.36 -12.97 -24.53
N ASN A 80 0.67 -12.91 -25.83
CA ASN A 80 1.41 -11.77 -26.37
C ASN A 80 0.47 -10.57 -26.50
N VAL A 81 0.70 -9.56 -25.66
CA VAL A 81 -0.02 -8.29 -25.63
C VAL A 81 0.94 -7.10 -25.54
N GLU A 82 2.22 -7.31 -25.87
CA GLU A 82 3.31 -6.35 -25.62
C GLU A 82 3.03 -4.98 -26.24
N GLU A 83 2.43 -4.90 -27.43
CA GLU A 83 2.11 -3.61 -28.05
C GLU A 83 0.95 -2.88 -27.37
N LEU A 84 0.12 -3.58 -26.59
CA LEU A 84 -0.91 -2.96 -25.74
C LEU A 84 -0.35 -2.46 -24.41
N GLU A 85 0.91 -2.74 -24.08
CA GLU A 85 1.55 -2.31 -22.83
C GLU A 85 2.31 -0.97 -22.97
N SER A 86 2.20 -0.29 -24.13
CA SER A 86 2.81 1.02 -24.35
C SER A 86 2.29 2.08 -23.37
N TYR A 87 3.19 2.84 -22.74
CA TYR A 87 2.84 3.87 -21.77
C TYR A 87 2.07 5.05 -22.40
N MET A 88 1.09 5.57 -21.66
CA MET A 88 0.30 6.76 -21.97
C MET A 88 0.18 7.66 -20.74
N ASP A 89 0.50 8.95 -20.87
CA ASP A 89 0.36 9.93 -19.78
C ASP A 89 -1.09 10.04 -19.32
N SER A 90 -2.02 10.13 -20.27
CA SER A 90 -3.46 10.17 -20.02
C SER A 90 -4.27 9.64 -21.19
N PHE A 91 -5.47 9.17 -20.88
CA PHE A 91 -6.47 8.75 -21.83
C PHE A 91 -7.85 9.22 -21.38
N GLU A 92 -8.59 9.84 -22.28
CA GLU A 92 -9.98 10.22 -22.08
C GLU A 92 -10.81 9.85 -23.31
N SER A 93 -11.95 9.20 -23.07
CA SER A 93 -13.00 8.93 -24.04
C SER A 93 -14.34 9.22 -23.38
N VAL A 94 -15.00 10.30 -23.79
CA VAL A 94 -16.26 10.78 -23.19
C VAL A 94 -17.46 10.35 -24.02
N GLU A 95 -18.42 9.67 -23.39
CA GLU A 95 -19.69 9.26 -24.00
C GLU A 95 -19.55 8.57 -25.37
N LYS A 96 -18.62 7.61 -25.45
CA LYS A 96 -18.35 6.81 -26.65
C LYS A 96 -18.83 5.39 -26.50
N THR A 97 -19.06 4.69 -27.61
CA THR A 97 -19.24 3.22 -27.57
C THR A 97 -17.93 2.55 -27.18
N MET A 98 -17.99 1.31 -26.69
CA MET A 98 -16.78 0.57 -26.33
C MET A 98 -15.83 0.40 -27.53
N LYS A 99 -16.38 0.17 -28.73
CA LYS A 99 -15.59 0.11 -29.97
C LYS A 99 -14.85 1.41 -30.26
N GLU A 100 -15.53 2.56 -30.27
CA GLU A 100 -14.88 3.86 -30.48
C GLU A 100 -13.81 4.15 -29.42
N CYS A 101 -14.08 3.81 -28.16
CA CYS A 101 -13.14 4.00 -27.05
C CYS A 101 -11.87 3.17 -27.25
N LEU A 102 -12.00 1.89 -27.62
CA LEU A 102 -10.85 0.99 -27.76
C LEU A 102 -10.12 1.15 -29.10
N ASP A 103 -10.82 1.45 -30.19
CA ASP A 103 -10.17 1.82 -31.45
C ASP A 103 -9.28 3.08 -31.25
N TYR A 104 -9.70 4.02 -30.38
CA TYR A 104 -8.85 5.15 -30.01
C TYR A 104 -7.68 4.74 -29.10
N ALA A 105 -7.93 3.89 -28.09
CA ALA A 105 -6.88 3.40 -27.19
C ALA A 105 -5.81 2.57 -27.90
N PHE A 106 -6.18 1.84 -28.96
CA PHE A 106 -5.27 0.98 -29.74
C PHE A 106 -4.54 1.72 -30.87
N LEU A 107 -4.75 3.03 -31.02
CA LEU A 107 -4.14 3.79 -32.09
C LEU A 107 -2.60 3.69 -32.01
N GLY A 108 -1.98 3.14 -33.06
CA GLY A 108 -0.52 2.99 -33.14
C GLY A 108 0.04 1.69 -32.53
N THR A 109 -0.78 0.86 -31.88
CA THR A 109 -0.32 -0.45 -31.34
C THR A 109 -0.36 -1.58 -32.37
N GLY A 110 -1.08 -1.37 -33.48
CA GLY A 110 -1.37 -2.41 -34.49
C GLY A 110 -2.55 -3.32 -34.12
N TRP A 111 -3.14 -3.13 -32.94
CA TRP A 111 -4.35 -3.82 -32.52
C TRP A 111 -5.61 -3.07 -32.97
N HIS A 112 -6.72 -3.77 -33.10
CA HIS A 112 -8.01 -3.17 -33.41
C HIS A 112 -9.19 -3.97 -32.82
N VAL A 113 -10.34 -3.32 -32.68
CA VAL A 113 -11.57 -3.99 -32.26
C VAL A 113 -12.21 -4.69 -33.46
N GLY A 114 -12.43 -5.99 -33.34
CA GLY A 114 -13.19 -6.78 -34.31
C GLY A 114 -14.69 -6.62 -34.09
N ILE A 115 -15.35 -7.70 -33.67
CA ILE A 115 -16.77 -7.72 -33.32
C ILE A 115 -16.99 -6.88 -32.06
N CYS A 116 -18.05 -6.07 -32.04
CA CYS A 116 -18.50 -5.37 -30.83
C CYS A 116 -20.03 -5.35 -30.74
N GLU A 117 -20.57 -6.19 -29.86
CA GLU A 117 -22.02 -6.27 -29.60
C GLU A 117 -22.53 -5.09 -28.78
N ILE A 118 -21.69 -4.57 -27.88
CA ILE A 118 -22.02 -3.48 -26.96
C ILE A 118 -22.33 -2.19 -27.73
N LYS A 119 -23.55 -1.66 -27.57
CA LYS A 119 -23.98 -0.38 -28.20
C LYS A 119 -24.08 0.79 -27.23
N LYS A 120 -24.08 0.53 -25.92
CA LYS A 120 -24.16 1.58 -24.91
C LYS A 120 -22.91 2.46 -24.90
N LYS A 121 -23.09 3.72 -24.50
CA LYS A 121 -22.01 4.71 -24.41
C LYS A 121 -21.57 4.92 -22.97
N ARG A 122 -20.26 5.03 -22.72
CA ARG A 122 -19.71 5.32 -21.39
C ARG A 122 -18.51 6.25 -21.51
N THR A 123 -18.08 6.76 -20.37
CA THR A 123 -16.89 7.59 -20.23
C THR A 123 -15.77 6.81 -19.55
N ILE A 124 -14.58 6.81 -20.15
CA ILE A 124 -13.34 6.23 -19.59
C ILE A 124 -12.31 7.36 -19.46
N ARG A 125 -11.70 7.47 -18.28
CA ARG A 125 -10.63 8.42 -17.98
C ARG A 125 -9.56 7.72 -17.15
N ARG A 126 -8.30 7.85 -17.55
CA ARG A 126 -7.17 7.31 -16.79
C ARG A 126 -5.89 8.10 -17.05
N THR A 127 -5.04 8.23 -16.05
CA THR A 127 -3.68 8.77 -16.14
C THR A 127 -2.66 7.67 -15.88
N ASN A 128 -1.42 7.82 -16.34
CA ASN A 128 -0.32 6.84 -16.18
C ASN A 128 -0.73 5.41 -16.55
N THR A 129 -1.20 5.22 -17.79
CA THR A 129 -1.91 4.02 -18.22
C THR A 129 -1.26 3.35 -19.44
N THR A 130 -1.85 2.23 -19.88
CA THR A 130 -1.54 1.56 -21.14
C THR A 130 -2.85 1.21 -21.87
N PRO A 131 -2.82 0.97 -23.19
CA PRO A 131 -3.96 0.45 -23.94
C PRO A 131 -4.58 -0.83 -23.35
N TRP A 132 -3.75 -1.75 -22.86
CA TRP A 132 -4.19 -2.95 -22.15
C TRP A 132 -5.03 -2.60 -20.91
N LYS A 133 -4.52 -1.69 -20.08
CA LYS A 133 -5.21 -1.21 -18.87
C LYS A 133 -6.53 -0.52 -19.20
N ILE A 134 -6.57 0.28 -20.27
CA ILE A 134 -7.80 0.93 -20.76
C ILE A 134 -8.81 -0.13 -21.24
N MET A 135 -8.36 -1.17 -21.94
CA MET A 135 -9.20 -2.28 -22.36
C MET A 135 -9.84 -3.00 -21.17
N GLN A 136 -9.07 -3.29 -20.13
CA GLN A 136 -9.59 -3.92 -18.92
C GLN A 136 -10.60 -3.03 -18.18
N ASP A 137 -10.38 -1.71 -18.13
CA ASP A 137 -11.34 -0.77 -17.54
C ASP A 137 -12.61 -0.63 -18.37
N ALA A 138 -12.47 -0.58 -19.70
CA ALA A 138 -13.59 -0.53 -20.62
C ALA A 138 -14.43 -1.79 -20.46
N ARG A 139 -13.82 -2.97 -20.45
CA ARG A 139 -14.53 -4.24 -20.19
C ARG A 139 -15.34 -4.18 -18.90
N LYS A 140 -14.75 -3.73 -17.77
CA LYS A 140 -15.48 -3.58 -16.50
C LYS A 140 -16.61 -2.53 -16.59
N THR A 141 -16.32 -1.37 -17.15
CA THR A 141 -17.26 -0.22 -17.20
C THR A 141 -18.44 -0.48 -18.12
N TYR A 142 -18.19 -1.11 -19.26
CA TYR A 142 -19.22 -1.49 -20.22
C TYR A 142 -19.83 -2.85 -19.90
N ARG A 143 -19.42 -3.53 -18.81
CA ARG A 143 -19.88 -4.89 -18.46
C ARG A 143 -19.83 -5.83 -19.67
N ALA A 144 -18.69 -5.81 -20.35
CA ALA A 144 -18.47 -6.59 -21.55
C ALA A 144 -17.56 -7.77 -21.25
N GLU A 145 -17.51 -8.70 -22.19
CA GLU A 145 -16.57 -9.81 -22.17
C GLU A 145 -15.79 -9.82 -23.48
N ILE A 146 -14.53 -10.21 -23.42
CA ILE A 146 -13.62 -10.05 -24.55
C ILE A 146 -12.95 -11.38 -24.93
N LYS A 147 -12.75 -11.57 -26.22
CA LYS A 147 -11.88 -12.60 -26.78
C LYS A 147 -10.69 -11.93 -27.43
N ILE A 148 -9.51 -12.40 -27.05
CA ILE A 148 -8.25 -11.88 -27.58
C ILE A 148 -7.70 -12.91 -28.56
N ASN A 149 -7.40 -12.44 -29.77
CA ASN A 149 -6.62 -13.14 -30.78
C ASN A 149 -5.32 -12.34 -30.94
N SER A 150 -4.27 -12.79 -30.26
CA SER A 150 -2.97 -12.10 -30.23
C SER A 150 -2.19 -12.20 -31.54
N LYS A 151 -2.49 -13.22 -32.36
CA LYS A 151 -1.82 -13.45 -33.63
C LYS A 151 -2.29 -12.48 -34.72
N ASP A 152 -3.60 -12.28 -34.81
CA ASP A 152 -4.23 -11.32 -35.73
C ASP A 152 -4.36 -9.92 -35.11
N LYS A 153 -3.99 -9.78 -33.82
CA LYS A 153 -4.08 -8.54 -33.02
C LYS A 153 -5.50 -7.96 -32.98
N VAL A 154 -6.47 -8.84 -32.74
CA VAL A 154 -7.91 -8.51 -32.69
C VAL A 154 -8.45 -8.73 -31.29
N VAL A 155 -9.29 -7.80 -30.84
CA VAL A 155 -10.12 -7.96 -29.65
C VAL A 155 -11.59 -7.95 -30.07
N ASP A 156 -12.27 -9.08 -29.87
CA ASP A 156 -13.72 -9.19 -30.06
C ASP A 156 -14.43 -8.96 -28.72
N ILE A 157 -15.54 -8.24 -28.75
CA ILE A 157 -16.27 -7.74 -27.57
C ILE A 157 -17.72 -8.19 -27.64
N TYR A 158 -18.15 -8.89 -26.60
CA TYR A 158 -19.48 -9.50 -26.48
C TYR A 158 -20.21 -8.95 -25.25
N GLU A 159 -21.54 -8.98 -25.29
CA GLU A 159 -22.34 -8.82 -24.06
C GLU A 159 -22.17 -10.03 -23.14
N HIS A 160 -22.12 -11.22 -23.74
CA HIS A 160 -21.99 -12.48 -23.03
C HIS A 160 -21.37 -13.54 -23.95
N ILE A 161 -20.20 -14.09 -23.59
CA ILE A 161 -19.53 -15.18 -24.29
C ILE A 161 -20.14 -16.52 -23.87
N GLY A 162 -20.43 -17.37 -24.83
CA GLY A 162 -20.96 -18.71 -24.56
C GLY A 162 -22.48 -18.71 -24.36
N SER A 163 -23.02 -19.91 -24.25
CA SER A 163 -24.47 -20.16 -24.27
C SER A 163 -24.85 -21.36 -23.41
N ASP A 164 -26.13 -21.49 -23.06
CA ASP A 164 -26.66 -22.72 -22.46
C ASP A 164 -27.02 -23.71 -23.58
N LYS A 165 -26.15 -24.69 -23.79
CA LYS A 165 -26.33 -25.77 -24.77
C LYS A 165 -26.95 -27.03 -24.14
N GLY A 166 -27.34 -26.98 -22.86
CA GLY A 166 -27.79 -28.15 -22.11
C GLY A 166 -26.67 -29.09 -21.66
N VAL A 167 -25.41 -28.65 -21.71
CA VAL A 167 -24.25 -29.45 -21.27
C VAL A 167 -24.34 -29.69 -19.76
N TYR A 168 -23.99 -30.89 -19.34
CA TYR A 168 -23.99 -31.27 -17.93
C TYR A 168 -22.71 -32.00 -17.52
N PHE A 169 -22.31 -31.77 -16.28
CA PHE A 169 -21.17 -32.41 -15.63
C PHE A 169 -21.67 -33.30 -14.48
N ALA A 170 -21.41 -34.60 -14.56
CA ALA A 170 -21.94 -35.60 -13.63
C ALA A 170 -20.85 -36.52 -13.08
N GLU A 171 -20.91 -36.82 -11.77
CA GLU A 171 -19.92 -37.60 -11.01
C GLU A 171 -19.67 -39.00 -11.60
N GLN A 172 -20.67 -39.62 -12.24
CA GLN A 172 -20.54 -40.95 -12.88
C GLN A 172 -20.26 -40.91 -14.40
N LEU A 173 -20.16 -39.71 -15.00
CA LEU A 173 -19.97 -39.56 -16.45
C LEU A 173 -18.64 -38.92 -16.80
N ASN A 174 -18.53 -37.61 -16.55
CA ASN A 174 -17.42 -36.78 -17.02
C ASN A 174 -16.77 -35.95 -15.90
N LEU A 175 -17.35 -35.89 -14.70
CA LEU A 175 -16.81 -35.14 -13.57
C LEU A 175 -15.91 -36.02 -12.68
N LYS A 176 -14.60 -35.75 -12.68
CA LYS A 176 -13.61 -36.51 -11.90
C LYS A 176 -13.41 -35.98 -10.49
N GLN A 177 -13.45 -34.66 -10.33
CA GLN A 177 -13.23 -34.00 -9.05
C GLN A 177 -14.04 -32.72 -9.03
N LEU A 178 -14.62 -32.41 -7.87
CA LEU A 178 -15.32 -31.17 -7.60
C LEU A 178 -14.92 -30.65 -6.22
N ASN A 179 -14.47 -29.39 -6.18
CA ASN A 179 -14.25 -28.64 -4.94
C ASN A 179 -15.18 -27.43 -4.95
N LYS A 180 -16.02 -27.26 -3.92
CA LYS A 180 -17.00 -26.18 -3.81
C LYS A 180 -16.56 -25.15 -2.77
N GLN A 181 -16.69 -23.87 -3.10
CA GLN A 181 -16.59 -22.77 -2.16
C GLN A 181 -17.81 -21.86 -2.27
N VAL A 182 -18.36 -21.49 -1.11
CA VAL A 182 -19.51 -20.59 -1.00
C VAL A 182 -19.17 -19.46 -0.05
N THR A 183 -19.47 -18.23 -0.45
CA THR A 183 -19.30 -17.04 0.39
C THR A 183 -20.49 -16.10 0.28
N SER A 184 -20.77 -15.35 1.35
CA SER A 184 -21.82 -14.34 1.43
C SER A 184 -21.35 -13.00 2.01
N TYR A 185 -20.03 -12.76 2.00
CA TYR A 185 -19.46 -11.48 2.47
C TYR A 185 -20.01 -10.30 1.65
N ASP A 186 -20.09 -10.44 0.32
CA ASP A 186 -20.62 -9.42 -0.60
C ASP A 186 -22.07 -9.67 -1.06
N PHE A 187 -22.88 -10.32 -0.20
CA PHE A 187 -24.29 -10.59 -0.49
C PHE A 187 -25.18 -9.39 -0.12
N TYR A 188 -25.89 -8.83 -1.08
CA TYR A 188 -26.78 -7.67 -0.89
C TYR A 188 -28.10 -7.86 -1.63
N THR A 189 -29.20 -7.49 -1.00
CA THR A 189 -30.55 -7.60 -1.57
C THR A 189 -31.13 -6.24 -1.98
N GLN A 190 -30.41 -5.15 -1.67
CA GLN A 190 -30.79 -3.80 -2.05
C GLN A 190 -29.56 -3.00 -2.51
N ILE A 191 -29.75 -2.12 -3.49
CA ILE A 191 -28.71 -1.18 -3.95
C ILE A 191 -29.26 0.24 -4.02
N LYS A 192 -28.51 1.20 -3.47
CA LYS A 192 -28.73 2.64 -3.63
C LYS A 192 -27.64 3.22 -4.53
N PRO A 193 -27.92 3.45 -5.83
CA PRO A 193 -26.96 4.04 -6.74
C PRO A 193 -26.96 5.58 -6.66
N ILE A 194 -25.76 6.18 -6.73
CA ILE A 194 -25.53 7.63 -6.70
C ILE A 194 -24.54 8.01 -7.80
N GLY A 195 -24.98 8.82 -8.75
CA GLY A 195 -24.20 9.30 -9.89
C GLY A 195 -23.50 10.64 -9.66
N ALA A 196 -23.06 11.26 -10.77
CA ALA A 196 -22.45 12.58 -10.78
C ALA A 196 -23.33 13.65 -10.13
N ASN A 197 -22.74 14.56 -9.36
CA ASN A 197 -23.46 15.66 -8.69
C ASN A 197 -24.63 15.20 -7.79
N GLY A 198 -24.57 13.97 -7.26
CA GLY A 198 -25.62 13.41 -6.41
C GLY A 198 -26.85 12.89 -7.17
N LEU A 199 -26.74 12.66 -8.48
CA LEU A 199 -27.79 12.06 -9.31
C LEU A 199 -28.32 10.74 -8.70
N THR A 200 -29.62 10.65 -8.44
CA THR A 200 -30.29 9.43 -7.97
C THR A 200 -31.13 8.80 -9.08
N ILE A 201 -31.69 7.62 -8.83
CA ILE A 201 -32.62 6.94 -9.75
C ILE A 201 -34.10 7.23 -9.47
N GLU A 202 -34.41 8.10 -8.50
CA GLU A 202 -35.79 8.37 -8.06
C GLU A 202 -36.68 8.81 -9.22
N SER A 203 -36.14 9.61 -10.14
CA SER A 203 -36.83 10.09 -11.35
C SER A 203 -37.22 9.00 -12.33
N VAL A 204 -36.58 7.84 -12.27
CA VAL A 204 -36.76 6.70 -13.19
C VAL A 204 -37.15 5.41 -12.46
N ASN A 205 -37.46 5.50 -11.16
CA ASN A 205 -37.74 4.37 -10.27
C ASN A 205 -38.90 4.67 -9.32
N ASP A 206 -39.98 5.27 -9.83
CA ASP A 206 -41.21 5.51 -9.08
C ASP A 206 -41.02 6.30 -7.77
N GLY A 207 -40.00 7.18 -7.73
CA GLY A 207 -39.66 7.97 -6.55
C GLY A 207 -38.81 7.25 -5.49
N ASP A 208 -38.46 5.98 -5.68
CA ASP A 208 -37.60 5.22 -4.75
C ASP A 208 -36.12 5.31 -5.18
N PRO A 209 -35.20 5.78 -4.33
CA PRO A 209 -33.77 5.78 -4.63
C PRO A 209 -33.12 4.39 -4.57
N ILE A 210 -33.84 3.33 -4.17
CA ILE A 210 -33.33 1.99 -3.92
C ILE A 210 -33.96 0.98 -4.88
N LEU A 211 -33.14 0.06 -5.41
CA LEU A 211 -33.62 -1.16 -6.07
C LEU A 211 -33.53 -2.32 -5.09
N SER A 212 -34.51 -3.23 -5.13
CA SER A 212 -34.57 -4.41 -4.24
C SER A 212 -34.73 -5.71 -5.05
N ASN A 213 -33.98 -6.75 -4.67
CA ASN A 213 -34.09 -8.10 -5.23
C ASN A 213 -34.13 -9.12 -4.08
N HIS A 214 -35.33 -9.64 -3.83
CA HIS A 214 -35.62 -10.59 -2.75
C HIS A 214 -35.92 -12.01 -3.26
N THR A 215 -35.33 -12.37 -4.40
CA THR A 215 -35.51 -13.68 -5.04
C THR A 215 -34.84 -14.78 -4.21
N TYR A 216 -33.60 -14.55 -3.74
CA TYR A 216 -32.86 -15.53 -2.91
C TYR A 216 -33.16 -15.41 -1.42
N SER A 217 -33.26 -14.18 -0.90
CA SER A 217 -33.50 -13.93 0.53
C SER A 217 -34.51 -12.80 0.73
N LYS A 218 -35.23 -12.84 1.85
CA LYS A 218 -36.17 -11.78 2.26
C LYS A 218 -35.53 -10.71 3.16
N LYS A 219 -34.24 -10.82 3.47
CA LYS A 219 -33.52 -9.84 4.31
C LYS A 219 -33.26 -8.58 3.50
N ASP A 220 -33.31 -7.42 4.16
CA ASP A 220 -32.86 -6.14 3.60
C ASP A 220 -31.37 -5.94 3.91
N LYS A 221 -30.51 -5.98 2.89
CA LYS A 221 -29.07 -5.74 2.97
C LYS A 221 -28.70 -4.70 1.92
N LEU A 222 -28.49 -3.46 2.35
CA LEU A 222 -28.22 -2.32 1.49
C LEU A 222 -26.74 -2.20 1.10
N TYR A 223 -26.49 -2.08 -0.20
CA TYR A 223 -25.23 -1.64 -0.78
C TYR A 223 -25.37 -0.21 -1.33
N ILE A 224 -24.45 0.69 -0.95
CA ILE A 224 -24.41 2.04 -1.51
C ILE A 224 -23.36 2.06 -2.63
N TRP A 225 -23.79 2.38 -3.84
CA TRP A 225 -22.90 2.43 -5.01
C TRP A 225 -22.79 3.86 -5.52
N THR A 226 -21.60 4.43 -5.40
CA THR A 226 -21.33 5.78 -5.92
C THR A 226 -20.43 5.70 -7.14
N ASP A 227 -20.82 6.34 -8.24
CA ASP A 227 -20.03 6.39 -9.47
C ASP A 227 -20.25 7.71 -10.22
N GLN A 228 -19.25 8.60 -10.14
CA GLN A 228 -19.31 9.94 -10.70
C GLN A 228 -19.33 9.98 -12.24
N ARG A 229 -19.26 8.84 -12.92
CA ARG A 229 -19.35 8.77 -14.39
C ARG A 229 -20.78 8.82 -14.89
N TYR A 230 -21.76 8.49 -14.06
CA TYR A 230 -23.17 8.49 -14.47
C TYR A 230 -23.77 9.89 -14.37
N THR A 231 -24.10 10.46 -15.52
CA THR A 231 -24.82 11.74 -15.64
C THR A 231 -26.29 11.56 -16.08
N VAL A 232 -26.71 10.31 -16.34
CA VAL A 232 -28.04 9.94 -16.83
C VAL A 232 -28.66 8.87 -15.92
N ALA A 233 -29.87 9.13 -15.39
CA ALA A 233 -30.50 8.31 -14.36
C ALA A 233 -30.92 6.91 -14.88
N GLU A 234 -31.37 6.81 -16.13
CA GLU A 234 -31.77 5.56 -16.77
C GLU A 234 -30.58 4.60 -16.90
N ASN A 235 -29.41 5.10 -17.30
CA ASN A 235 -28.18 4.31 -17.37
C ASN A 235 -27.75 3.83 -15.98
N LEU A 236 -27.85 4.72 -14.98
CA LEU A 236 -27.52 4.40 -13.59
C LEU A 236 -28.44 3.31 -13.04
N LYS A 237 -29.76 3.40 -13.28
CA LYS A 237 -30.74 2.39 -12.88
C LYS A 237 -30.48 1.05 -13.54
N ALA A 238 -30.27 1.03 -14.87
CA ALA A 238 -30.04 -0.21 -15.60
C ALA A 238 -28.79 -0.96 -15.11
N ASP A 239 -27.66 -0.26 -14.94
CA ASP A 239 -26.43 -0.89 -14.45
C ASP A 239 -26.49 -1.22 -12.94
N ALA A 240 -27.27 -0.48 -12.15
CA ALA A 240 -27.52 -0.79 -10.74
C ALA A 240 -28.36 -2.07 -10.59
N GLN A 241 -29.39 -2.24 -11.42
CA GLN A 241 -30.21 -3.45 -11.44
C GLN A 241 -29.35 -4.68 -11.79
N ALA A 242 -28.53 -4.60 -12.85
CA ALA A 242 -27.62 -5.68 -13.22
C ALA A 242 -26.64 -6.02 -12.08
N LYS A 243 -26.11 -5.01 -11.37
CA LYS A 243 -25.24 -5.24 -10.21
C LYS A 243 -25.97 -5.94 -9.07
N LEU A 244 -27.20 -5.50 -8.79
CA LEU A 244 -28.01 -6.09 -7.74
C LEU A 244 -28.33 -7.54 -8.05
N ASP A 245 -28.68 -7.86 -9.29
CA ASP A 245 -29.00 -9.23 -9.70
C ASP A 245 -27.80 -10.18 -9.47
N GLU A 246 -26.58 -9.74 -9.78
CA GLU A 246 -25.33 -10.46 -9.48
C GLU A 246 -25.09 -10.65 -7.96
N MET A 247 -25.24 -9.60 -7.16
CA MET A 247 -24.93 -9.62 -5.71
C MET A 247 -26.06 -10.16 -4.83
N SER A 248 -27.27 -10.33 -5.39
CA SER A 248 -28.47 -10.81 -4.70
C SER A 248 -28.54 -12.32 -4.51
N THR A 249 -27.49 -13.04 -4.88
CA THR A 249 -27.29 -14.46 -4.58
C THR A 249 -25.90 -14.66 -3.97
N PRO A 250 -25.70 -15.61 -3.03
CA PRO A 250 -24.36 -15.93 -2.55
C PRO A 250 -23.48 -16.39 -3.70
N LEU A 251 -22.20 -16.06 -3.62
CA LEU A 251 -21.23 -16.51 -4.61
C LEU A 251 -20.99 -18.01 -4.41
N ASN A 252 -21.29 -18.80 -5.44
CA ASN A 252 -20.97 -20.22 -5.53
C ASN A 252 -19.90 -20.39 -6.61
N ALA A 253 -18.71 -20.84 -6.21
CA ALA A 253 -17.60 -21.13 -7.12
C ALA A 253 -17.16 -22.59 -6.94
N TYR A 254 -16.89 -23.25 -8.06
CA TYR A 254 -16.46 -24.65 -8.10
C TYR A 254 -15.21 -24.80 -8.94
N SER A 255 -14.26 -25.58 -8.44
CA SER A 255 -13.09 -26.02 -9.21
C SER A 255 -13.28 -27.49 -9.59
N LEU A 256 -13.29 -27.76 -10.89
CA LEU A 256 -13.68 -29.05 -11.48
C LEU A 256 -12.52 -29.66 -12.28
N GLN A 257 -12.34 -30.98 -12.15
CA GLN A 257 -11.62 -31.78 -13.16
C GLN A 257 -12.64 -32.51 -14.02
N ILE A 258 -12.58 -32.29 -15.33
CA ILE A 258 -13.59 -32.76 -16.28
C ILE A 258 -12.95 -33.58 -17.40
N ILE A 259 -13.62 -34.65 -17.82
CA ILE A 259 -13.32 -35.37 -19.04
C ILE A 259 -14.09 -34.69 -20.17
N ASP A 260 -13.38 -34.08 -21.11
CA ASP A 260 -13.99 -33.50 -22.31
C ASP A 260 -14.35 -34.62 -23.30
N LEU A 261 -15.53 -35.23 -23.09
CA LEU A 261 -16.03 -36.34 -23.90
C LEU A 261 -16.27 -35.95 -25.37
N ALA A 262 -16.65 -34.70 -25.62
CA ALA A 262 -16.86 -34.18 -26.97
C ALA A 262 -15.58 -34.16 -27.80
N LYS A 263 -14.40 -33.99 -27.17
CA LYS A 263 -13.10 -34.10 -27.85
C LYS A 263 -12.54 -35.51 -27.94
N ILE A 264 -13.18 -36.49 -27.28
CA ILE A 264 -12.76 -37.89 -27.27
C ILE A 264 -13.56 -38.72 -28.28
N SER A 265 -14.86 -38.43 -28.44
CA SER A 265 -15.72 -39.13 -29.39
C SER A 265 -16.74 -38.18 -30.03
N ASP A 266 -16.92 -38.32 -31.34
CA ASP A 266 -17.89 -37.56 -32.14
C ASP A 266 -19.33 -37.74 -31.61
N ASP A 267 -19.64 -38.88 -30.97
CA ASP A 267 -20.96 -39.17 -30.39
C ASP A 267 -21.40 -38.14 -29.32
N TYR A 268 -20.43 -37.46 -28.68
CA TYR A 268 -20.70 -36.49 -27.60
C TYR A 268 -20.62 -35.04 -28.05
N VAL A 269 -20.22 -34.75 -29.30
CA VAL A 269 -19.99 -33.38 -29.79
C VAL A 269 -21.26 -32.54 -29.69
N ASP A 270 -22.40 -33.09 -30.10
CA ASP A 270 -23.68 -32.35 -30.14
C ASP A 270 -24.30 -32.11 -28.75
N ILE A 271 -23.85 -32.83 -27.71
CA ILE A 271 -24.49 -32.83 -26.39
C ILE A 271 -23.60 -32.35 -25.25
N LEU A 272 -22.28 -32.55 -25.34
CA LEU A 272 -21.33 -32.28 -24.26
C LEU A 272 -20.19 -31.35 -24.69
N SER A 273 -20.27 -30.71 -25.87
CA SER A 273 -19.28 -29.70 -26.27
C SER A 273 -19.45 -28.44 -25.43
N PHE A 274 -18.39 -28.05 -24.72
CA PHE A 274 -18.34 -26.83 -23.91
C PHE A 274 -17.10 -26.00 -24.25
N GLY A 275 -17.17 -24.71 -23.93
CA GLY A 275 -16.06 -23.79 -23.96
C GLY A 275 -16.17 -22.74 -22.85
N LEU A 276 -15.18 -21.85 -22.79
CA LEU A 276 -15.19 -20.71 -21.88
C LEU A 276 -16.47 -19.88 -22.06
N GLY A 277 -17.13 -19.54 -20.95
CA GLY A 277 -18.36 -18.77 -20.92
C GLY A 277 -19.65 -19.59 -21.12
N ASP A 278 -19.59 -20.86 -21.52
CA ASP A 278 -20.79 -21.70 -21.63
C ASP A 278 -21.43 -21.95 -20.25
N THR A 279 -22.76 -22.07 -20.24
CA THR A 279 -23.51 -22.48 -19.05
C THR A 279 -23.59 -24.00 -19.01
N VAL A 280 -23.26 -24.58 -17.87
CA VAL A 280 -23.28 -26.03 -17.63
C VAL A 280 -24.12 -26.36 -16.40
N THR A 281 -24.74 -27.54 -16.42
CA THR A 281 -25.50 -28.06 -15.28
C THR A 281 -24.60 -29.00 -14.48
N LEU A 282 -24.27 -28.63 -13.24
CA LEU A 282 -23.62 -29.52 -12.29
C LEU A 282 -24.66 -30.46 -11.69
N MET A 283 -24.45 -31.76 -11.88
CA MET A 283 -25.32 -32.81 -11.35
C MET A 283 -24.61 -33.50 -10.20
N HIS A 284 -25.06 -33.17 -8.98
CA HIS A 284 -24.62 -33.86 -7.78
C HIS A 284 -25.57 -35.02 -7.50
N GLU A 285 -25.17 -36.22 -7.90
CA GLU A 285 -25.99 -37.41 -7.74
C GLU A 285 -26.19 -37.78 -6.26
N SER A 286 -25.19 -37.52 -5.42
CA SER A 286 -25.23 -37.79 -3.98
C SER A 286 -26.26 -36.93 -3.22
N THR A 287 -26.52 -35.69 -3.68
CA THR A 287 -27.48 -34.76 -3.05
C THR A 287 -28.76 -34.57 -3.86
N ASN A 288 -28.86 -35.17 -5.04
CA ASN A 288 -29.94 -34.98 -6.00
C ASN A 288 -30.19 -33.48 -6.32
N THR A 289 -29.12 -32.70 -6.45
CA THR A 289 -29.18 -31.27 -6.75
C THR A 289 -28.58 -30.97 -8.12
N PHE A 290 -29.28 -30.11 -8.87
CA PHE A 290 -28.89 -29.63 -10.18
C PHE A 290 -28.64 -28.14 -10.09
N GLU A 291 -27.43 -27.70 -10.39
CA GLU A 291 -27.06 -26.28 -10.33
C GLU A 291 -26.54 -25.82 -11.68
N LYS A 292 -27.20 -24.82 -12.26
CA LYS A 292 -26.71 -24.15 -13.47
C LYS A 292 -25.65 -23.13 -13.07
N THR A 293 -24.51 -23.21 -13.72
CA THR A 293 -23.36 -22.35 -13.44
C THR A 293 -22.55 -22.17 -14.71
N ARG A 294 -21.68 -21.16 -14.75
CA ARG A 294 -21.00 -20.74 -15.97
C ARG A 294 -19.52 -21.02 -15.90
N ILE A 295 -18.90 -21.45 -17.01
CA ILE A 295 -17.45 -21.69 -17.08
C ILE A 295 -16.72 -20.35 -17.14
N VAL A 296 -15.99 -20.01 -16.08
CA VAL A 296 -15.28 -18.73 -15.93
C VAL A 296 -13.77 -18.86 -16.09
N SER A 297 -13.24 -20.07 -15.90
CA SER A 297 -11.88 -20.43 -16.27
C SER A 297 -11.87 -21.81 -16.91
N LEU A 298 -11.01 -22.01 -17.91
CA LEU A 298 -10.85 -23.28 -18.61
C LEU A 298 -9.37 -23.59 -18.83
N VAL A 299 -8.90 -24.66 -18.20
CA VAL A 299 -7.61 -25.29 -18.49
C VAL A 299 -7.84 -26.41 -19.49
N GLU A 300 -7.53 -26.14 -20.75
CA GLU A 300 -7.67 -27.10 -21.83
C GLU A 300 -6.34 -27.82 -22.08
N TYR A 301 -6.36 -29.14 -22.14
CA TYR A 301 -5.26 -30.01 -22.57
C TYR A 301 -5.58 -30.54 -23.97
N PRO A 302 -5.14 -29.88 -25.06
CA PRO A 302 -5.59 -30.20 -26.41
C PRO A 302 -5.28 -31.64 -26.85
N ASP A 303 -4.18 -32.20 -26.35
CA ASP A 303 -3.73 -33.55 -26.67
C ASP A 303 -4.17 -34.60 -25.61
N GLU A 304 -4.69 -34.15 -24.46
CA GLU A 304 -5.15 -35.01 -23.36
C GLU A 304 -6.48 -34.49 -22.75
N PRO A 305 -7.60 -34.52 -23.51
CA PRO A 305 -8.86 -33.86 -23.09
C PRO A 305 -9.48 -34.43 -21.81
N ASN A 306 -9.03 -35.60 -21.37
CA ASN A 306 -9.38 -36.22 -20.10
C ASN A 306 -8.71 -35.56 -18.88
N LYS A 307 -7.78 -34.61 -19.08
CA LYS A 307 -7.11 -33.81 -18.04
C LYS A 307 -7.69 -32.40 -17.91
N ASN A 308 -8.68 -32.03 -18.71
CA ASN A 308 -9.28 -30.69 -18.69
C ASN A 308 -9.77 -30.32 -17.28
N LYS A 309 -9.64 -29.04 -16.96
CA LYS A 309 -10.16 -28.48 -15.72
C LYS A 309 -10.95 -27.23 -16.05
N CYS A 310 -11.95 -26.94 -15.26
CA CYS A 310 -12.65 -25.67 -15.36
C CYS A 310 -13.01 -25.15 -13.98
N GLU A 311 -13.11 -23.83 -13.89
CA GLU A 311 -13.79 -23.20 -12.78
C GLU A 311 -15.15 -22.74 -13.27
N VAL A 312 -16.18 -23.06 -12.49
CA VAL A 312 -17.54 -22.59 -12.77
C VAL A 312 -18.07 -21.76 -11.60
N ALA A 313 -18.69 -20.64 -11.90
CA ALA A 313 -19.24 -19.75 -10.88
C ALA A 313 -20.49 -19.01 -11.38
N ASN A 314 -21.29 -18.50 -10.43
CA ASN A 314 -22.39 -17.57 -10.70
C ASN A 314 -21.92 -16.09 -10.80
N SER A 315 -20.61 -15.86 -10.83
CA SER A 315 -19.96 -14.57 -11.13
C SER A 315 -18.87 -14.82 -12.16
N ILE A 316 -18.58 -13.87 -13.04
CA ILE A 316 -17.57 -14.02 -14.12
C ILE A 316 -16.12 -14.09 -13.64
N LEU A 317 -15.86 -13.81 -12.36
CA LEU A 317 -14.51 -13.83 -11.78
C LEU A 317 -14.10 -15.28 -11.44
N LYS A 318 -12.86 -15.65 -11.79
CA LYS A 318 -12.26 -16.89 -11.27
C LYS A 318 -11.93 -16.74 -9.79
N PHE A 319 -11.70 -17.85 -9.10
CA PHE A 319 -11.51 -17.86 -7.65
C PHE A 319 -10.35 -16.97 -7.18
N GLU A 320 -9.24 -17.01 -7.91
CA GLU A 320 -8.03 -16.23 -7.62
C GLU A 320 -8.24 -14.71 -7.78
N ASP A 321 -9.04 -14.29 -8.77
CA ASP A 321 -9.31 -12.88 -9.05
C ASP A 321 -10.05 -12.23 -7.86
N ILE A 322 -10.96 -12.96 -7.21
CA ILE A 322 -11.71 -12.47 -6.05
C ILE A 322 -10.76 -12.18 -4.87
N GLN A 323 -9.77 -13.05 -4.66
CA GLN A 323 -8.77 -12.81 -3.62
C GLN A 323 -7.83 -11.65 -3.98
N GLN A 324 -7.53 -11.50 -5.26
CA GLN A 324 -6.69 -10.41 -5.74
C GLN A 324 -7.39 -9.06 -5.65
N GLU A 325 -8.66 -8.94 -6.03
CA GLU A 325 -9.41 -7.67 -5.91
C GLU A 325 -9.51 -7.21 -4.44
N MET A 326 -9.60 -8.15 -3.48
CA MET A 326 -9.53 -7.83 -2.04
C MET A 326 -8.15 -7.31 -1.62
N ARG A 327 -7.07 -7.86 -2.17
CA ARG A 327 -5.70 -7.38 -1.93
C ARG A 327 -5.47 -6.01 -2.58
N ASP A 328 -5.86 -5.85 -3.84
CA ASP A 328 -5.72 -4.59 -4.59
C ASP A 328 -6.52 -3.45 -3.94
N ALA A 329 -7.69 -3.74 -3.36
CA ALA A 329 -8.44 -2.78 -2.56
C ALA A 329 -7.68 -2.35 -1.30
N SER A 330 -7.06 -3.32 -0.60
CA SER A 330 -6.20 -3.02 0.56
C SER A 330 -4.98 -2.22 0.16
N ASP A 331 -4.32 -2.55 -0.96
CA ASP A 331 -3.16 -1.83 -1.46
C ASP A 331 -3.51 -0.43 -1.91
N THR A 332 -4.68 -0.23 -2.52
CA THR A 332 -5.17 1.11 -2.89
C THR A 332 -5.36 1.99 -1.63
N ILE A 333 -5.92 1.43 -0.56
CA ILE A 333 -6.07 2.13 0.73
C ILE A 333 -4.69 2.43 1.32
N ASN A 334 -3.82 1.42 1.43
CA ASN A 334 -2.46 1.57 1.96
C ASN A 334 -1.65 2.60 1.16
N ASN A 335 -1.86 2.67 -0.16
CA ASN A 335 -1.19 3.64 -1.00
C ASN A 335 -1.62 5.06 -0.66
N VAL A 336 -2.88 5.32 -0.30
CA VAL A 336 -3.38 6.68 0.02
C VAL A 336 -3.40 7.00 1.52
N THR A 337 -2.98 6.07 2.38
CA THR A 337 -2.84 6.29 3.83
C THR A 337 -1.38 6.30 4.26
N THR A 338 -1.06 7.04 5.31
CA THR A 338 0.23 6.96 6.01
C THR A 338 0.21 5.84 7.05
N ASP A 339 1.38 5.48 7.58
CA ASP A 339 1.57 4.37 8.53
C ASP A 339 0.76 4.51 9.84
N ASN A 340 0.22 5.70 10.12
CA ASN A 340 -0.63 5.95 11.29
C ASN A 340 -2.15 5.93 10.98
N GLY A 341 -2.54 5.52 9.77
CA GLY A 341 -3.94 5.44 9.35
C GLY A 341 -4.59 6.77 8.93
N THR A 342 -3.81 7.86 8.81
CA THR A 342 -4.29 9.14 8.24
C THR A 342 -4.11 9.17 6.72
N LEU A 343 -4.85 10.00 6.00
CA LEU A 343 -4.74 10.15 4.55
C LEU A 343 -3.46 10.90 4.15
N ASP A 344 -2.72 10.36 3.17
CA ASP A 344 -1.57 11.01 2.55
C ASP A 344 -2.04 11.97 1.46
N GLY A 345 -2.18 13.25 1.82
CA GLY A 345 -2.64 14.30 0.90
C GLY A 345 -1.76 14.52 -0.33
N SER A 346 -0.53 13.98 -0.37
CA SER A 346 0.34 14.05 -1.56
C SER A 346 -0.04 13.03 -2.64
N LYS A 347 -0.81 12.00 -2.28
CA LYS A 347 -1.22 10.90 -3.16
C LYS A 347 -2.69 10.94 -3.55
N VAL A 348 -3.43 11.93 -3.04
CA VAL A 348 -4.82 12.20 -3.38
C VAL A 348 -4.86 13.44 -4.27
N ASP A 349 -5.42 13.32 -5.47
CA ASP A 349 -5.56 14.46 -6.35
C ASP A 349 -6.62 15.42 -5.81
N SER A 350 -6.19 16.64 -5.51
CA SER A 350 -7.02 17.82 -5.21
C SER A 350 -8.02 17.68 -4.03
N ILE A 351 -7.57 18.04 -2.82
CA ILE A 351 -8.47 18.36 -1.69
C ILE A 351 -8.70 19.87 -1.67
N THR A 352 -9.89 20.34 -2.01
CA THR A 352 -10.27 21.75 -1.90
C THR A 352 -10.72 22.08 -0.48
N THR A 353 -10.54 23.34 -0.04
CA THR A 353 -10.97 23.78 1.30
C THR A 353 -12.47 23.63 1.53
N SER A 354 -13.28 23.67 0.46
CA SER A 354 -14.72 23.38 0.52
C SER A 354 -15.05 21.93 0.90
N GLN A 355 -14.10 21.00 0.80
CA GLN A 355 -14.24 19.60 1.18
C GLN A 355 -13.84 19.34 2.65
N ILE A 356 -13.39 20.38 3.38
CA ILE A 356 -12.96 20.28 4.78
C ILE A 356 -13.91 21.14 5.63
N SER A 357 -14.79 20.51 6.41
CA SER A 357 -15.85 21.20 7.18
C SER A 357 -15.33 22.21 8.20
N ASP A 358 -14.11 22.00 8.71
CA ASP A 358 -13.50 22.76 9.81
C ASP A 358 -12.08 23.20 9.48
N PHE A 359 -11.88 23.87 8.33
CA PHE A 359 -10.57 24.41 7.96
C PHE A 359 -10.24 25.68 8.76
N ASP A 360 -9.58 25.51 9.91
CA ASP A 360 -9.06 26.61 10.72
C ASP A 360 -7.61 26.93 10.32
N VAL A 361 -7.38 28.12 9.76
CA VAL A 361 -6.05 28.52 9.26
C VAL A 361 -5.31 29.26 10.36
N GLN A 362 -4.31 28.61 10.96
CA GLN A 362 -3.48 29.25 11.98
C GLN A 362 -2.46 30.25 11.42
N VAL A 363 -2.07 30.14 10.14
CA VAL A 363 -1.09 31.06 9.51
C VAL A 363 -1.43 31.29 8.04
N GLN A 364 -1.67 32.54 7.64
CA GLN A 364 -1.94 32.91 6.25
C GLN A 364 -1.15 34.16 5.84
N LYS A 365 -0.45 34.07 4.70
CA LYS A 365 0.18 35.22 4.04
C LYS A 365 -0.80 35.79 3.01
N VAL A 366 -1.51 36.84 3.37
CA VAL A 366 -2.50 37.49 2.50
C VAL A 366 -1.89 38.72 1.84
N VAL A 367 -2.05 38.86 0.52
CA VAL A 367 -1.54 40.03 -0.23
C VAL A 367 -2.49 41.22 -0.08
N ASP A 368 -3.80 41.00 -0.24
CA ASP A 368 -4.85 42.02 -0.05
C ASP A 368 -5.96 41.48 0.87
N PHE A 369 -6.23 42.18 1.97
CA PHE A 369 -7.27 41.82 2.95
C PHE A 369 -8.30 42.95 3.05
N THR A 370 -9.54 42.67 2.68
CA THR A 370 -10.68 43.60 2.84
C THR A 370 -11.65 43.01 3.85
N ALA A 371 -11.80 43.63 5.01
CA ALA A 371 -12.76 43.23 6.05
C ALA A 371 -13.74 44.36 6.35
N ILE A 372 -15.02 44.03 6.51
CA ILE A 372 -16.06 44.98 6.94
C ILE A 372 -15.91 45.29 8.45
N ARG A 373 -15.52 44.29 9.25
CA ARG A 373 -15.23 44.40 10.67
C ARG A 373 -14.18 43.37 11.05
N ALA A 374 -13.15 43.78 11.78
CA ALA A 374 -12.13 42.90 12.33
C ALA A 374 -11.90 43.24 13.81
N GLU A 375 -11.84 42.23 14.66
CA GLU A 375 -11.40 42.34 16.05
C GLU A 375 -10.02 41.69 16.11
N ILE A 376 -9.01 42.46 16.48
CA ILE A 376 -7.60 42.06 16.42
C ILE A 376 -6.98 42.30 17.79
N ASP A 377 -6.48 41.23 18.42
CA ASP A 377 -5.88 41.30 19.76
C ASP A 377 -4.51 42.01 19.75
N ASP A 378 -3.63 41.66 18.81
CA ASP A 378 -2.34 42.36 18.56
C ASP A 378 -2.17 42.71 17.07
N LEU A 379 -2.20 44.00 16.74
CA LEU A 379 -2.00 44.52 15.38
C LEU A 379 -0.58 45.09 15.23
N ARG A 380 0.30 44.38 14.52
CA ARG A 380 1.65 44.85 14.16
C ARG A 380 1.74 45.16 12.67
N VAL A 381 1.76 46.44 12.33
CA VAL A 381 1.82 46.93 10.95
C VAL A 381 2.96 47.91 10.76
N LYS A 382 3.56 47.94 9.56
CA LYS A 382 4.63 48.89 9.22
C LYS A 382 4.09 50.31 9.01
N SER A 383 2.91 50.43 8.44
CA SER A 383 2.21 51.69 8.16
C SER A 383 0.71 51.46 8.15
N ALA A 384 -0.05 52.37 8.77
CA ALA A 384 -1.50 52.38 8.73
C ALA A 384 -2.00 53.78 8.38
N THR A 385 -3.01 53.87 7.52
CA THR A 385 -3.79 55.09 7.27
C THR A 385 -5.16 54.89 7.92
N ILE A 386 -5.46 55.68 8.94
CA ILE A 386 -6.69 55.57 9.72
C ILE A 386 -7.44 56.89 9.57
N GLN A 387 -8.71 56.83 9.18
CA GLN A 387 -9.55 58.03 9.03
C GLN A 387 -9.91 58.61 10.41
N ASP A 388 -10.40 57.75 11.32
CA ASP A 388 -10.77 58.12 12.69
C ASP A 388 -10.14 57.12 13.68
N LEU A 389 -9.28 57.62 14.59
CA LEU A 389 -8.67 56.81 15.63
C LEU A 389 -9.27 57.18 17.00
N ALA A 390 -9.98 56.23 17.61
CA ALA A 390 -10.41 56.31 19.01
C ALA A 390 -9.57 55.36 19.87
N ALA A 391 -8.51 55.87 20.50
CA ALA A 391 -7.62 55.10 21.35
C ALA A 391 -7.70 55.57 22.81
N ALA A 392 -7.80 54.63 23.76
CA ALA A 392 -7.74 54.96 25.20
C ALA A 392 -6.34 55.45 25.62
N LEU A 393 -5.28 54.96 24.97
CA LEU A 393 -3.89 55.37 25.15
C LEU A 393 -3.14 55.25 23.82
N ALA A 394 -2.42 56.31 23.43
CA ALA A 394 -1.53 56.29 22.28
C ALA A 394 -0.11 56.69 22.70
N ARG A 395 0.89 55.83 22.39
CA ARG A 395 2.32 56.13 22.57
C ARG A 395 2.91 56.43 21.19
N ILE A 396 3.18 57.69 20.91
CA ILE A 396 3.62 58.16 19.59
C ILE A 396 5.05 58.69 19.72
N GLY A 397 5.97 58.21 18.88
CA GLY A 397 7.36 58.70 18.88
C GLY A 397 7.49 60.12 18.32
N THR A 398 6.77 60.45 17.25
CA THR A 398 6.71 61.80 16.67
C THR A 398 5.29 62.07 16.20
N LEU A 399 4.70 63.18 16.69
CA LEU A 399 3.37 63.62 16.28
C LEU A 399 3.50 64.87 15.41
N GLU A 400 3.19 64.74 14.12
CA GLU A 400 3.00 65.86 13.20
C GLU A 400 1.51 66.12 13.05
N ALA A 401 1.01 67.22 13.61
CA ALA A 401 -0.41 67.57 13.59
C ALA A 401 -0.60 69.06 13.30
N THR A 402 -1.66 69.40 12.56
CA THR A 402 -2.04 70.79 12.28
C THR A 402 -2.45 71.54 13.56
N SER A 403 -3.07 70.84 14.51
CA SER A 403 -3.48 71.36 15.81
C SER A 403 -3.56 70.24 16.84
N VAL A 404 -3.20 70.53 18.09
CA VAL A 404 -3.37 69.61 19.22
C VAL A 404 -4.26 70.28 20.26
N THR A 405 -5.37 69.63 20.62
CA THR A 405 -6.24 70.04 21.73
C THR A 405 -6.08 69.04 22.85
N THR A 406 -5.63 69.49 24.03
CA THR A 406 -5.43 68.64 25.21
C THR A 406 -5.85 69.40 26.48
N ILE A 407 -6.23 68.67 27.52
CA ILE A 407 -6.48 69.23 28.86
C ILE A 407 -5.15 69.63 29.53
N THR A 408 -4.13 68.79 29.38
CA THR A 408 -2.79 69.00 29.97
C THR A 408 -1.72 68.68 28.95
N LEU A 409 -0.73 69.56 28.82
CA LEU A 409 0.47 69.33 28.03
C LEU A 409 1.69 69.31 28.97
N ASN A 410 2.25 68.13 29.20
CA ASN A 410 3.51 67.97 29.93
C ASN A 410 4.64 67.83 28.90
N ALA A 411 5.36 68.92 28.62
CA ALA A 411 6.50 68.92 27.72
C ALA A 411 7.77 69.32 28.49
N GLU A 412 8.86 68.59 28.28
CA GLU A 412 10.18 68.95 28.84
C GLU A 412 10.69 70.26 28.22
N ILE A 413 10.48 70.44 26.92
CA ILE A 413 10.81 71.66 26.18
C ILE A 413 9.66 71.99 25.22
N ALA A 414 9.15 73.22 25.29
CA ALA A 414 8.22 73.76 24.30
C ALA A 414 8.85 74.98 23.60
N LYS A 415 9.02 74.90 22.27
CA LYS A 415 9.45 76.04 21.44
C LYS A 415 8.24 76.62 20.74
N LEU A 416 7.86 77.83 21.13
CA LEU A 416 6.68 78.52 20.62
C LEU A 416 7.09 79.86 20.01
N ASN A 417 6.55 80.18 18.83
CA ASN A 417 6.73 81.52 18.26
C ASN A 417 5.99 82.59 19.06
N GLN A 418 4.84 82.22 19.62
CA GLN A 418 4.02 83.06 20.49
C GLN A 418 3.27 82.16 21.49
N ALA A 419 3.22 82.58 22.75
CA ALA A 419 2.41 81.94 23.78
C ALA A 419 1.44 82.96 24.38
N ILE A 420 0.17 82.59 24.50
CA ILE A 420 -0.84 83.35 25.24
C ILE A 420 -1.15 82.53 26.49
N ILE A 421 -0.71 83.02 27.65
CA ILE A 421 -0.78 82.30 28.93
C ILE A 421 -1.53 83.16 29.95
N GLY A 422 -2.55 82.61 30.61
CA GLY A 422 -3.31 83.32 31.65
C GLY A 422 -2.53 83.51 32.94
N LYS A 423 -1.82 82.47 33.41
CA LYS A 423 -0.89 82.50 34.55
C LYS A 423 0.32 81.63 34.22
N ALA A 424 1.52 82.14 34.45
CA ALA A 424 2.77 81.38 34.33
C ALA A 424 3.52 81.43 35.67
N ASP A 425 3.87 80.26 36.21
CA ASP A 425 4.84 80.14 37.30
C ASP A 425 6.19 79.79 36.66
N ILE A 426 7.14 80.73 36.71
CA ILE A 426 8.42 80.66 35.99
C ILE A 426 9.56 80.71 37.02
N THR A 427 10.46 79.73 37.02
CA THR A 427 11.64 79.72 37.91
C THR A 427 12.66 80.77 37.48
N ASP A 428 12.99 80.81 36.19
CA ASP A 428 13.92 81.78 35.61
C ASP A 428 13.32 82.42 34.36
N LEU A 429 13.14 83.74 34.38
CA LEU A 429 12.67 84.51 33.22
C LEU A 429 13.84 85.31 32.62
N THR A 430 14.32 84.89 31.46
CA THR A 430 15.24 85.69 30.64
C THR A 430 14.45 86.40 29.55
N SER A 431 14.23 87.72 29.69
CA SER A 431 13.51 88.53 28.70
C SER A 431 14.37 89.71 28.23
N ILE A 432 14.23 90.10 26.96
CA ILE A 432 14.93 91.28 26.42
C ILE A 432 14.32 92.57 26.97
N SER A 433 13.00 92.58 27.18
CA SER A 433 12.26 93.68 27.80
C SER A 433 11.01 93.13 28.47
N GLY A 434 10.85 93.38 29.77
CA GLY A 434 9.66 93.03 30.54
C GLY A 434 9.07 94.29 31.17
N LYS A 435 7.78 94.57 30.91
CA LYS A 435 7.05 95.61 31.62
C LYS A 435 6.39 94.98 32.85
N ILE A 436 7.01 95.14 34.02
CA ILE A 436 6.50 94.63 35.30
C ILE A 436 5.67 95.73 35.96
N THR A 437 4.35 95.52 36.07
CA THR A 437 3.45 96.47 36.73
C THR A 437 3.67 96.50 38.25
N VAL A 438 3.91 95.34 38.85
CA VAL A 438 4.21 95.18 40.29
C VAL A 438 5.28 94.11 40.41
N LEU A 439 6.41 94.45 41.04
CA LEU A 439 7.47 93.51 41.39
C LEU A 439 7.38 93.21 42.89
N GLU A 440 6.84 92.06 43.24
CA GLU A 440 6.90 91.51 44.60
C GLU A 440 8.07 90.53 44.67
N SER A 441 9.18 90.95 45.27
CA SER A 441 10.38 90.13 45.43
C SER A 441 11.02 90.36 46.79
N SER A 442 11.52 89.31 47.44
CA SER A 442 12.31 89.45 48.67
C SER A 442 13.62 90.22 48.44
N VAL A 443 14.21 90.11 47.24
CA VAL A 443 15.41 90.82 46.79
C VAL A 443 15.29 91.07 45.28
N ALA A 444 15.56 92.31 44.84
CA ALA A 444 15.74 92.66 43.44
C ALA A 444 17.07 93.42 43.27
N THR A 445 17.87 93.03 42.28
CA THR A 445 19.11 93.74 41.92
C THR A 445 18.82 94.59 40.69
N LEU A 446 18.86 95.92 40.84
CA LEU A 446 18.58 96.87 39.77
C LEU A 446 19.81 97.77 39.57
N ASP A 447 20.34 97.76 38.35
CA ASP A 447 21.58 98.48 38.00
C ASP A 447 21.43 100.00 38.14
N THR A 448 20.23 100.54 37.90
CA THR A 448 19.93 101.96 38.13
C THR A 448 18.49 102.09 38.57
N ILE A 449 18.30 102.61 39.79
CA ILE A 449 17.00 103.03 40.28
C ILE A 449 16.93 104.55 40.13
N VAL A 450 16.13 105.05 39.19
CA VAL A 450 15.76 106.47 39.15
C VAL A 450 14.58 106.65 40.09
N ASN A 451 14.83 106.86 41.38
CA ASN A 451 13.77 107.12 42.37
C ASN A 451 13.88 108.54 42.94
N ARG A 452 12.72 109.17 43.14
CA ARG A 452 12.58 110.55 43.64
C ARG A 452 12.35 110.63 45.16
N VAL A 453 11.96 109.55 45.85
CA VAL A 453 11.93 109.42 47.33
C VAL A 453 11.63 107.96 47.74
N THR A 454 12.24 107.47 48.83
CA THR A 454 11.86 106.20 49.51
C THR A 454 11.46 106.52 50.96
N THR A 455 10.37 105.93 51.47
CA THR A 455 9.94 106.04 52.88
C THR A 455 9.78 104.64 53.51
N SER A 456 10.31 104.41 54.72
CA SER A 456 10.17 103.16 55.50
C SER A 456 10.27 103.43 57.02
N ASP A 457 9.48 102.71 57.83
CA ASP A 457 9.15 103.02 59.23
C ASP A 457 10.11 102.45 60.30
N SER A 458 11.16 101.71 59.94
CA SER A 458 12.14 101.22 60.92
C SER A 458 13.49 100.95 60.29
N ILE A 459 14.46 101.83 60.57
CA ILE A 459 15.87 101.59 60.26
C ILE A 459 16.66 101.74 61.56
N HIS A 460 17.02 100.61 62.17
CA HIS A 460 17.87 100.54 63.37
C HIS A 460 19.17 99.73 63.18
N SER A 461 19.53 99.30 61.95
CA SER A 461 20.96 99.12 61.60
C SER A 461 21.25 99.32 60.11
N LEU A 462 22.31 100.06 59.86
CA LEU A 462 23.14 100.02 58.66
C LEU A 462 24.14 98.85 58.83
N VAL A 463 24.53 98.11 57.79
CA VAL A 463 25.75 97.26 57.83
C VAL A 463 26.90 98.21 57.56
N ILE A 464 27.60 98.54 58.64
CA ILE A 464 28.18 99.88 58.75
C ILE A 464 29.54 99.87 57.99
N ASN A 465 30.44 100.81 58.17
CA ASN A 465 31.14 100.68 59.44
C ASN A 465 32.31 101.63 59.46
N ALA A 466 32.18 102.66 60.28
CA ALA A 466 33.30 103.31 60.93
C ALA A 466 32.81 104.00 62.22
N SER A 467 33.37 103.64 63.39
CA SER A 467 34.40 104.48 64.05
C SER A 467 34.96 103.96 65.40
N THR A 468 34.37 102.98 66.13
CA THR A 468 34.91 102.58 67.48
C THR A 468 34.66 101.16 68.06
N ALA A 469 33.98 100.19 67.44
CA ALA A 469 33.66 98.95 68.19
C ALA A 469 34.62 97.75 67.95
N VAL A 470 35.25 97.30 69.04
CA VAL A 470 36.21 96.18 69.15
C VAL A 470 35.50 94.86 69.43
N ILE A 471 35.83 93.78 68.69
CA ILE A 471 35.59 92.39 69.14
C ILE A 471 36.77 91.49 68.71
N ASP A 472 37.28 90.74 69.67
CA ASP A 472 38.59 90.09 69.66
C ASP A 472 38.60 88.70 68.99
N ASN A 473 39.56 88.44 68.10
CA ASN A 473 39.59 87.27 67.19
C ASN A 473 40.69 86.24 67.56
N ALA A 474 41.48 86.47 68.61
CA ALA A 474 42.60 85.60 68.99
C ALA A 474 42.17 84.26 69.62
N PHE A 475 40.91 84.11 70.03
CA PHE A 475 40.47 82.96 70.85
C PHE A 475 40.11 81.69 70.05
N LEU A 476 39.58 81.82 68.82
CA LEU A 476 39.02 80.65 68.12
C LEU A 476 40.04 79.79 67.35
N LYS A 477 41.28 80.25 67.19
CA LYS A 477 42.27 79.59 66.31
C LYS A 477 43.14 78.54 67.00
N SER A 478 43.21 78.50 68.34
CA SER A 478 44.12 77.59 69.07
C SER A 478 43.48 76.27 69.56
N ILE A 479 42.15 76.15 69.53
CA ILE A 479 41.44 74.97 70.10
C ILE A 479 41.22 73.84 69.08
N VAL A 480 41.19 74.11 67.77
CA VAL A 480 40.65 73.13 66.79
C VAL A 480 41.71 72.24 66.11
N SER A 481 43.01 72.59 66.11
CA SER A 481 43.97 71.96 65.18
C SER A 481 44.79 70.76 65.69
N SER A 482 44.77 70.41 66.98
CA SER A 482 45.74 69.41 67.54
C SER A 482 45.13 68.14 68.16
N ASN A 483 43.80 67.95 68.16
CA ASN A 483 43.12 66.87 68.90
C ASN A 483 42.05 66.08 68.08
N ILE A 484 42.26 65.82 66.79
CA ILE A 484 41.35 64.94 66.00
C ILE A 484 42.09 63.67 65.57
N THR A 485 41.61 62.49 66.01
CA THR A 485 42.03 61.15 65.54
C THR A 485 41.06 60.58 64.50
N VAL A 486 41.39 59.46 63.84
CA VAL A 486 40.47 58.81 62.89
C VAL A 486 39.17 58.34 63.57
N ASN A 487 39.20 58.05 64.88
CA ASN A 487 38.00 57.72 65.67
C ASN A 487 37.07 58.92 65.90
N ASP A 488 37.55 60.16 65.69
CA ASP A 488 36.80 61.41 65.90
C ASP A 488 36.14 61.94 64.60
N LEU A 489 36.26 61.20 63.49
CA LEU A 489 35.65 61.55 62.20
C LEU A 489 34.32 60.79 62.00
N LEU A 490 33.17 61.49 62.08
CA LEU A 490 31.90 61.01 61.53
C LEU A 490 31.88 61.23 60.00
N ALA A 491 32.75 60.53 59.27
CA ALA A 491 32.84 60.65 57.82
C ALA A 491 31.74 59.83 57.13
N GLY A 492 30.99 60.46 56.21
CA GLY A 492 30.04 59.77 55.34
C GLY A 492 30.74 58.87 54.32
N ASP A 493 31.50 59.46 53.39
CA ASP A 493 32.29 58.73 52.38
C ASP A 493 33.80 58.98 52.57
N ILE A 494 34.62 57.91 52.53
CA ILE A 494 36.10 57.99 52.50
C ILE A 494 36.57 57.96 51.04
N SER A 495 37.13 59.07 50.56
CA SER A 495 37.68 59.14 49.19
C SER A 495 39.01 58.38 49.10
N THR A 496 39.02 57.24 48.39
CA THR A 496 40.22 56.43 48.08
C THR A 496 41.22 57.13 47.15
N THR A 497 40.84 58.26 46.54
CA THR A 497 41.73 59.17 45.81
C THR A 497 42.57 60.03 46.76
N ARG A 498 42.05 60.35 47.95
CA ARG A 498 42.73 61.21 48.95
C ARG A 498 43.38 60.41 50.07
N PHE A 499 42.84 59.24 50.39
CA PHE A 499 43.33 58.36 51.45
C PHE A 499 43.63 56.96 50.91
N LYS A 500 44.83 56.44 51.20
CA LYS A 500 45.21 55.07 50.83
C LYS A 500 44.86 54.12 51.98
N VAL A 501 44.01 53.13 51.70
CA VAL A 501 43.70 52.04 52.65
C VAL A 501 44.63 50.86 52.32
N LYS A 502 45.50 50.49 53.26
CA LYS A 502 46.44 49.38 53.12
C LYS A 502 46.49 48.52 54.39
N SER A 503 46.78 47.23 54.25
CA SER A 503 47.19 46.43 55.41
C SER A 503 48.60 46.82 55.86
N ASP A 504 48.95 46.56 57.12
CA ASP A 504 50.30 46.82 57.63
C ASP A 504 51.37 46.03 56.85
N SER A 505 51.01 44.85 56.35
CA SER A 505 51.86 44.04 55.48
C SER A 505 52.02 44.60 54.06
N GLY A 506 51.18 45.56 53.65
CA GLY A 506 51.12 46.09 52.28
C GLY A 506 50.51 45.15 51.24
N ASN A 507 50.15 43.92 51.62
CA ASN A 507 49.62 42.90 50.69
C ASN A 507 48.19 43.21 50.22
N LEU A 508 47.38 43.94 50.98
CA LEU A 508 46.10 44.50 50.54
C LEU A 508 46.26 46.01 50.34
N SER A 509 45.82 46.52 49.18
CA SER A 509 45.82 47.96 48.88
C SER A 509 44.54 48.35 48.12
N ILE A 510 43.87 49.41 48.58
CA ILE A 510 42.77 50.09 47.89
C ILE A 510 43.22 51.52 47.61
N THR A 511 43.25 51.90 46.34
CA THR A 511 43.68 53.24 45.91
C THR A 511 42.92 53.64 44.68
N ASP A 512 42.33 54.84 44.72
CA ASP A 512 41.41 55.32 43.68
C ASP A 512 40.35 54.25 43.35
N ASN A 513 40.34 53.76 42.11
CA ASN A 513 39.38 52.76 41.61
C ASN A 513 39.92 51.32 41.57
N THR A 514 41.05 51.03 42.22
CA THR A 514 41.75 49.74 42.12
C THR A 514 41.91 49.06 43.49
N ILE A 515 41.56 47.79 43.56
CA ILE A 515 41.79 46.89 44.70
C ILE A 515 42.84 45.86 44.28
N GLN A 516 43.92 45.72 45.05
CA GLN A 516 44.99 44.76 44.81
C GLN A 516 45.27 43.88 46.03
N ILE A 517 45.39 42.58 45.79
CA ILE A 517 45.93 41.60 46.73
C ILE A 517 47.20 41.02 46.14
N SER A 518 48.32 41.17 46.85
CA SER A 518 49.64 40.70 46.45
C SER A 518 50.18 39.65 47.41
N ASP A 519 51.00 38.74 46.90
CA ASP A 519 51.98 38.02 47.73
C ASP A 519 53.30 38.81 47.78
N THR A 520 54.33 38.25 48.38
CA THR A 520 55.64 38.91 48.51
C THR A 520 56.29 39.26 47.17
N ASN A 521 55.85 38.64 46.07
CA ASN A 521 56.52 38.69 44.77
C ASN A 521 55.66 39.32 43.66
N ARG A 522 54.33 39.32 43.75
CA ARG A 522 53.43 39.85 42.70
C ARG A 522 52.00 40.10 43.18
N VAL A 523 51.24 40.84 42.37
CA VAL A 523 49.78 40.92 42.46
C VAL A 523 49.17 39.56 42.07
N ARG A 524 48.26 39.05 42.90
CA ARG A 524 47.58 37.76 42.74
C ARG A 524 46.10 37.93 42.41
N VAL A 525 45.50 39.00 42.90
CA VAL A 525 44.16 39.45 42.55
C VAL A 525 44.19 40.95 42.32
N GLN A 526 43.64 41.38 41.20
CA GLN A 526 43.36 42.78 40.94
C GLN A 526 41.91 42.93 40.51
N VAL A 527 41.22 43.91 41.09
CA VAL A 527 39.85 44.29 40.73
C VAL A 527 39.80 45.79 40.49
N GLY A 528 39.16 46.20 39.39
CA GLY A 528 39.01 47.61 39.03
C GLY A 528 40.01 48.04 37.98
N LYS A 529 40.33 49.34 37.97
CA LYS A 529 41.10 49.96 36.89
C LYS A 529 42.50 49.36 36.78
N ASP A 530 42.86 48.82 35.62
CA ASP A 530 44.18 48.30 35.33
C ASP A 530 45.11 49.34 34.68
N ALA A 531 46.34 48.92 34.34
CA ALA A 531 47.35 49.80 33.76
C ALA A 531 46.98 50.33 32.35
N SER A 532 46.04 49.66 31.66
CA SER A 532 45.48 50.10 30.37
C SER A 532 44.27 51.02 30.55
N GLY A 533 43.79 51.20 31.78
CA GLY A 533 42.64 52.01 32.13
C GLY A 533 41.30 51.29 32.04
N ASP A 534 41.30 49.97 31.79
CA ASP A 534 40.09 49.15 31.71
C ASP A 534 39.72 48.58 33.08
N TYR A 535 38.44 48.30 33.31
CA TYR A 535 37.92 47.84 34.60
C TYR A 535 37.62 46.34 34.55
N ASN A 536 38.53 45.53 35.08
CA ASN A 536 38.44 44.07 35.02
C ASN A 536 38.79 43.40 36.36
N MET A 537 38.54 42.09 36.43
CA MET A 537 39.02 41.22 37.50
C MET A 537 40.06 40.26 36.94
N TYR A 538 41.23 40.23 37.55
CA TYR A 538 42.32 39.33 37.17
C TYR A 538 42.76 38.48 38.36
N VAL A 539 42.95 37.18 38.12
CA VAL A 539 43.46 36.23 39.13
C VAL A 539 44.63 35.45 38.56
N TRP A 540 45.74 35.38 39.30
CA TRP A 540 46.94 34.64 38.90
C TRP A 540 47.32 33.55 39.90
N ASP A 541 47.89 32.45 39.40
CA ASP A 541 48.51 31.44 40.25
C ASP A 541 49.85 31.92 40.85
N LYS A 542 50.45 31.12 41.75
CA LYS A 542 51.73 31.48 42.41
C LYS A 542 52.91 31.60 41.45
N SER A 543 52.79 31.00 40.26
CA SER A 543 53.80 30.99 39.22
C SER A 543 53.63 32.17 38.26
N GLY A 544 52.48 32.85 38.27
CA GLY A 544 52.16 34.01 37.41
C GLY A 544 51.31 33.70 36.21
N ASN A 545 50.75 32.49 36.12
CA ASN A 545 49.84 32.18 35.03
C ASN A 545 48.47 32.81 35.32
N LEU A 546 47.92 33.52 34.32
CA LEU A 546 46.58 34.09 34.40
C LEU A 546 45.56 32.95 34.47
N MET A 547 44.70 32.97 35.49
CA MET A 547 43.67 31.96 35.75
C MET A 547 42.26 32.46 35.41
N PHE A 548 42.00 33.76 35.59
CA PHE A 548 40.72 34.38 35.31
C PHE A 548 40.95 35.81 34.80
N ASP A 549 40.24 36.20 33.76
CA ASP A 549 40.18 37.57 33.23
C ASP A 549 38.76 37.89 32.70
N ALA A 550 38.63 39.02 31.98
CA ALA A 550 37.39 39.49 31.38
C ALA A 550 36.70 38.46 30.44
N THR A 551 37.47 37.53 29.87
CA THR A 551 36.98 36.48 28.98
C THR A 551 36.61 35.19 29.70
N GLY A 552 36.88 35.11 31.01
CA GLY A 552 36.52 34.00 31.89
C GLY A 552 37.72 33.23 32.41
N ILE A 553 37.50 31.95 32.75
CA ILE A 553 38.55 31.08 33.27
C ILE A 553 39.47 30.59 32.14
N THR A 554 40.78 30.71 32.34
CA THR A 554 41.76 30.20 31.37
C THR A 554 42.01 28.70 31.59
N ALA A 555 42.67 28.04 30.63
CA ALA A 555 43.08 26.64 30.79
C ALA A 555 43.94 26.40 32.05
N LYS A 556 44.71 27.39 32.50
CA LYS A 556 45.54 27.29 33.71
C LYS A 556 44.71 27.36 35.00
N GLY A 557 43.49 27.88 34.93
CA GLY A 557 42.50 27.85 36.00
C GLY A 557 41.83 26.48 36.20
N ILE A 558 41.84 25.61 35.20
CA ILE A 558 41.22 24.27 35.26
C ILE A 558 42.30 23.18 35.33
N GLN A 559 42.75 22.85 36.55
CA GLN A 559 43.86 21.89 36.77
C GLN A 559 43.40 20.48 37.18
N ARG A 560 42.09 20.24 37.21
CA ARG A 560 41.48 18.94 37.49
C ARG A 560 40.20 18.80 36.65
N PRO A 561 39.67 17.58 36.46
CA PRO A 561 38.35 17.41 35.85
C PRO A 561 37.32 18.18 36.68
N ILE A 562 36.72 19.23 36.11
CA ILE A 562 35.68 20.02 36.81
C ILE A 562 34.31 19.88 36.17
N ILE A 563 34.18 19.49 34.90
CA ILE A 563 32.87 19.39 34.25
C ILE A 563 32.10 18.22 34.88
N VAL A 564 31.11 18.54 35.71
CA VAL A 564 30.09 17.61 36.20
C VAL A 564 28.81 17.84 35.41
N ASN A 565 27.87 16.89 35.48
CA ASN A 565 26.64 16.90 34.67
C ASN A 565 25.92 18.27 34.70
N ASP A 566 25.76 18.85 35.89
CA ASP A 566 25.04 20.11 36.10
C ASP A 566 25.73 21.37 35.51
N MET A 567 27.00 21.27 35.07
CA MET A 567 27.72 22.37 34.43
C MET A 567 27.49 22.48 32.93
N VAL A 568 26.84 21.47 32.32
CA VAL A 568 26.39 21.52 30.93
C VAL A 568 24.89 21.71 30.96
N SER A 569 24.42 22.88 30.53
CA SER A 569 22.98 23.10 30.34
C SER A 569 22.42 22.11 29.31
N ASP A 570 21.18 21.67 29.51
CA ASP A 570 20.46 20.81 28.56
C ASP A 570 20.48 21.35 27.11
N ASN A 571 20.66 22.67 26.92
CA ASN A 571 20.80 23.31 25.61
C ASN A 571 22.09 24.15 25.48
N ALA A 572 23.23 23.62 25.93
CA ALA A 572 24.52 24.34 25.98
C ALA A 572 25.11 24.74 24.60
N ASN A 573 24.49 24.36 23.47
CA ASN A 573 24.95 24.69 22.11
C ASN A 573 26.44 24.37 21.85
N ILE A 574 26.92 23.23 22.37
CA ILE A 574 28.30 22.78 22.16
C ILE A 574 28.41 22.16 20.76
N SER A 575 29.21 22.78 19.87
CA SER A 575 29.50 22.20 18.55
C SER A 575 30.14 20.82 18.69
N GLY A 576 29.71 19.86 17.86
CA GLY A 576 30.23 18.48 17.85
C GLY A 576 31.75 18.39 17.67
N ASP A 577 32.35 19.33 16.93
CA ASP A 577 33.82 19.38 16.72
C ASP A 577 34.61 19.69 18.00
N LYS A 578 33.94 20.24 19.03
CA LYS A 578 34.54 20.49 20.34
C LYS A 578 34.48 19.27 21.26
N ILE A 579 33.79 18.20 20.83
CA ILE A 579 33.69 16.92 21.54
C ILE A 579 34.67 15.94 20.90
N ASN A 580 35.39 15.17 21.71
CA ASN A 580 36.22 14.08 21.18
C ASN A 580 35.33 12.92 20.70
N ILE A 581 34.82 13.04 19.47
CA ILE A 581 33.89 12.10 18.84
C ILE A 581 34.47 10.68 18.82
N THR A 582 35.76 10.52 18.56
CA THR A 582 36.44 9.21 18.58
C THR A 582 36.32 8.53 19.94
N SER A 583 36.57 9.25 21.04
CA SER A 583 36.43 8.71 22.39
C SER A 583 34.99 8.37 22.72
N VAL A 584 34.02 9.17 22.24
CA VAL A 584 32.58 8.92 22.44
C VAL A 584 32.15 7.64 21.73
N ILE A 585 32.50 7.49 20.45
CA ILE A 585 32.17 6.29 19.66
C ILE A 585 32.85 5.04 20.23
N GLN A 586 34.11 5.13 20.65
CA GLN A 586 34.80 4.02 21.32
C GLN A 586 34.10 3.58 22.60
N LYS A 587 33.58 4.53 23.40
CA LYS A 587 32.81 4.22 24.60
C LYS A 587 31.43 3.65 24.28
N ILE A 588 30.76 4.13 23.23
CA ILE A 588 29.49 3.57 22.75
C ILE A 588 29.69 2.11 22.32
N ASN A 589 30.72 1.82 21.51
CA ASN A 589 30.98 0.48 21.00
C ASN A 589 31.47 -0.51 22.08
N ALA A 590 32.04 -0.01 23.18
CA ALA A 590 32.56 -0.83 24.28
C ALA A 590 31.55 -1.07 25.41
N ASN A 591 30.35 -0.49 25.35
CA ASN A 591 29.34 -0.55 26.42
C ASN A 591 28.03 -1.17 25.90
N SER A 592 27.16 -1.67 26.79
CA SER A 592 25.91 -2.36 26.47
C SER A 592 24.64 -1.53 26.71
N THR A 593 24.80 -0.25 27.05
CA THR A 593 23.68 0.66 27.36
C THR A 593 22.93 1.05 26.09
N LEU A 594 21.59 1.13 26.17
CA LEU A 594 20.72 1.44 25.04
C LEU A 594 20.90 2.89 24.55
N ILE A 595 20.91 3.08 23.23
CA ILE A 595 20.81 4.40 22.60
C ILE A 595 19.33 4.68 22.31
N GLU A 596 18.72 5.60 23.06
CA GLU A 596 17.32 6.02 22.88
C GLU A 596 17.17 7.05 21.75
N SER A 597 17.60 6.70 20.53
CA SER A 597 17.42 7.54 19.34
C SER A 597 16.41 6.91 18.39
N SER A 598 15.46 7.71 17.90
CA SER A 598 14.50 7.28 16.88
C SER A 598 15.11 7.18 15.47
N HIS A 599 16.32 7.70 15.26
CA HIS A 599 17.02 7.68 13.97
C HIS A 599 18.52 7.40 14.16
N ILE A 600 18.95 6.20 13.76
CA ILE A 600 20.37 5.82 13.65
C ILE A 600 20.64 5.51 12.18
N LEU A 601 21.62 6.20 11.60
CA LEU A 601 22.06 5.93 10.24
C LEU A 601 23.27 4.98 10.26
N TYR A 602 23.17 3.88 9.53
CA TYR A 602 24.26 2.95 9.27
C TYR A 602 24.50 2.92 7.75
N ASP A 603 25.72 3.27 7.32
CA ASP A 603 26.10 3.34 5.90
C ASP A 603 25.15 4.23 5.06
N GLY A 604 24.76 5.38 5.61
CA GLY A 604 23.88 6.35 4.96
C GLY A 604 22.40 5.98 4.89
N LYS A 605 21.95 4.92 5.57
CA LYS A 605 20.53 4.48 5.63
C LYS A 605 20.06 4.32 7.07
N SER A 606 18.76 4.52 7.34
CA SER A 606 18.21 4.29 8.68
C SER A 606 18.28 2.80 9.02
N LEU A 607 18.56 2.51 10.30
CA LEU A 607 18.55 1.15 10.83
C LEU A 607 17.16 0.51 10.66
N ASP A 608 16.09 1.31 10.66
CA ASP A 608 14.71 0.91 10.37
C ASP A 608 14.56 0.33 8.94
N VAL A 609 15.14 1.00 7.94
CA VAL A 609 15.18 0.47 6.55
C VAL A 609 16.03 -0.81 6.47
N ALA A 610 17.11 -0.91 7.25
CA ALA A 610 17.93 -2.13 7.29
C ALA A 610 17.18 -3.30 7.95
N PHE A 611 16.45 -3.05 9.04
CA PHE A 611 15.63 -4.05 9.71
C PHE A 611 14.40 -4.45 8.91
N GLY A 612 13.71 -3.52 8.23
CA GLY A 612 12.58 -3.83 7.35
C GLY A 612 12.99 -4.73 6.17
N LYS A 613 14.20 -4.56 5.63
CA LYS A 613 14.75 -5.49 4.62
C LYS A 613 15.03 -6.88 5.20
N MET A 614 15.50 -6.95 6.44
CA MET A 614 15.72 -8.22 7.14
C MET A 614 14.40 -8.91 7.45
N GLU A 615 13.38 -8.19 7.90
CA GLU A 615 12.02 -8.68 8.12
C GLU A 615 11.41 -9.23 6.82
N THR A 616 11.56 -8.50 5.71
CA THR A 616 11.14 -8.95 4.38
C THR A 616 11.86 -10.24 3.96
N SER A 617 13.18 -10.31 4.19
CA SER A 617 13.98 -11.50 3.87
C SER A 617 13.59 -12.70 4.73
N VAL A 618 13.35 -12.49 6.03
CA VAL A 618 12.89 -13.54 6.97
C VAL A 618 11.49 -14.01 6.59
N SER A 619 10.55 -13.10 6.30
CA SER A 619 9.20 -13.44 5.85
C SER A 619 9.20 -14.26 4.56
N THR A 620 10.07 -13.90 3.61
CA THR A 620 10.29 -14.66 2.37
C THR A 620 10.82 -16.06 2.68
N VAL A 621 11.83 -16.18 3.55
CA VAL A 621 12.37 -17.48 3.98
C VAL A 621 11.29 -18.33 4.68
N THR A 622 10.50 -17.75 5.57
CA THR A 622 9.40 -18.45 6.26
C THR A 622 8.35 -18.95 5.26
N SER A 623 7.98 -18.13 4.27
CA SER A 623 7.04 -18.53 3.22
C SER A 623 7.58 -19.68 2.37
N ASN A 624 8.87 -19.62 2.01
CA ASN A 624 9.54 -20.70 1.28
C ASN A 624 9.58 -21.99 2.10
N VAL A 625 9.91 -21.92 3.40
CA VAL A 625 9.91 -23.07 4.31
C VAL A 625 8.52 -23.69 4.46
N ASN A 626 7.47 -22.88 4.56
CA ASN A 626 6.09 -23.38 4.63
C ASN A 626 5.69 -24.11 3.35
N THR A 627 6.10 -23.58 2.18
CA THR A 627 5.86 -24.21 0.88
C THR A 627 6.59 -25.55 0.75
N VAL A 628 7.87 -25.59 1.16
CA VAL A 628 8.65 -26.84 1.20
C VAL A 628 8.02 -27.86 2.14
N THR A 629 7.62 -27.44 3.34
CA THR A 629 6.95 -28.31 4.34
C THR A 629 5.68 -28.95 3.78
N LYS A 630 4.83 -28.15 3.11
CA LYS A 630 3.62 -28.65 2.46
C LYS A 630 3.95 -29.65 1.35
N THR A 631 4.91 -29.30 0.49
CA THR A 631 5.34 -30.18 -0.62
C THR A 631 5.87 -31.52 -0.12
N VAL A 632 6.68 -31.53 0.95
CA VAL A 632 7.19 -32.76 1.57
C VAL A 632 6.04 -33.60 2.14
N THR A 633 5.05 -32.96 2.77
CA THR A 633 3.88 -33.64 3.35
C THR A 633 2.99 -34.26 2.27
N ASP A 634 2.74 -33.52 1.17
CA ASP A 634 1.97 -34.00 0.02
C ASP A 634 2.68 -35.14 -0.72
N ASN A 635 4.01 -35.06 -0.83
CA ASN A 635 4.81 -36.13 -1.41
C ASN A 635 4.81 -37.38 -0.54
N LYS A 636 4.81 -37.22 0.79
CA LYS A 636 4.70 -38.35 1.71
C LYS A 636 3.36 -39.08 1.55
N THR A 637 2.23 -38.37 1.50
CA THR A 637 0.90 -38.99 1.32
C THR A 637 0.75 -39.68 -0.04
N LYS A 638 1.30 -39.09 -1.11
CA LYS A 638 1.37 -39.74 -2.43
C LYS A 638 2.22 -41.00 -2.41
N TRP A 639 3.38 -40.96 -1.75
CA TRP A 639 4.26 -42.11 -1.60
C TRP A 639 3.57 -43.24 -0.84
N ASP A 640 2.91 -42.93 0.28
CA ASP A 640 2.19 -43.89 1.09
C ASP A 640 1.06 -44.57 0.25
N THR A 641 0.30 -43.78 -0.52
CA THR A 641 -0.75 -44.30 -1.42
C THR A 641 -0.18 -45.19 -2.54
N ALA A 642 0.90 -44.76 -3.19
CA ALA A 642 1.55 -45.52 -4.24
C ALA A 642 2.10 -46.86 -3.73
N SER A 643 2.68 -46.86 -2.52
CA SER A 643 3.16 -48.06 -1.83
C SER A 643 2.02 -49.06 -1.57
N THR A 644 0.87 -48.58 -1.08
CA THR A 644 -0.33 -49.42 -0.89
C THR A 644 -0.84 -50.00 -2.21
N ASN A 645 -0.92 -49.19 -3.27
CA ASN A 645 -1.38 -49.65 -4.58
C ASN A 645 -0.43 -50.69 -5.20
N ALA A 646 0.89 -50.49 -5.08
CA ALA A 646 1.88 -51.46 -5.53
C ALA A 646 1.74 -52.80 -4.78
N THR A 647 1.50 -52.75 -3.47
CA THR A 647 1.25 -53.94 -2.65
C THR A 647 -0.02 -54.69 -3.09
N ASN A 648 -1.11 -53.97 -3.35
CA ASN A 648 -2.36 -54.55 -3.84
C ASN A 648 -2.19 -55.17 -5.24
N ALA A 649 -1.53 -54.47 -6.15
CA ALA A 649 -1.25 -54.96 -7.49
C ALA A 649 -0.40 -56.24 -7.46
N LEU A 650 0.62 -56.31 -6.58
CA LEU A 650 1.43 -57.51 -6.37
C LEU A 650 0.56 -58.69 -5.88
N ASN A 651 -0.35 -58.45 -4.94
CA ASN A 651 -1.28 -59.47 -4.45
C ASN A 651 -2.23 -59.98 -5.55
N THR A 652 -2.76 -59.08 -6.38
CA THR A 652 -3.59 -59.43 -7.54
C THR A 652 -2.77 -60.23 -8.57
N ALA A 653 -1.55 -59.79 -8.90
CA ALA A 653 -0.68 -60.49 -9.84
C ALA A 653 -0.34 -61.91 -9.36
N ASN A 654 -0.05 -62.08 -8.07
CA ASN A 654 0.16 -63.40 -7.46
C ASN A 654 -1.10 -64.29 -7.58
N THR A 655 -2.28 -63.71 -7.40
CA THR A 655 -3.56 -64.42 -7.55
C THR A 655 -3.80 -64.85 -9.00
N VAL A 656 -3.61 -63.93 -9.97
CA VAL A 656 -3.73 -64.22 -11.40
C VAL A 656 -2.73 -65.31 -11.82
N THR A 657 -1.48 -65.22 -11.36
CA THR A 657 -0.44 -66.22 -11.64
C THR A 657 -0.87 -67.62 -11.18
N LYS A 658 -1.48 -67.71 -9.99
CA LYS A 658 -2.05 -68.96 -9.48
C LYS A 658 -3.19 -69.47 -10.38
N THR A 659 -4.18 -68.62 -10.71
CA THR A 659 -5.31 -68.99 -11.57
C THR A 659 -4.87 -69.43 -12.96
N VAL A 660 -3.90 -68.75 -13.57
CA VAL A 660 -3.35 -69.14 -14.88
C VAL A 660 -2.67 -70.51 -14.79
N SER A 661 -1.93 -70.76 -13.71
CA SER A 661 -1.31 -72.07 -13.47
C SER A 661 -2.36 -73.18 -13.34
N ASP A 662 -3.45 -72.92 -12.61
CA ASP A 662 -4.58 -73.86 -12.47
C ASP A 662 -5.28 -74.11 -13.81
N ASN A 663 -5.54 -73.05 -14.58
CA ASN A 663 -6.15 -73.15 -15.90
C ASN A 663 -5.27 -73.92 -16.89
N LYS A 664 -3.96 -73.69 -16.87
CA LYS A 664 -3.01 -74.45 -17.67
C LYS A 664 -3.08 -75.95 -17.35
N SER A 665 -3.13 -76.31 -16.06
CA SER A 665 -3.29 -77.70 -15.62
C SER A 665 -4.58 -78.35 -16.15
N ASN A 666 -5.67 -77.59 -16.25
CA ASN A 666 -6.92 -78.05 -16.84
C ASN A 666 -6.84 -78.16 -18.38
N TRP A 667 -6.24 -77.18 -19.04
CA TRP A 667 -6.05 -77.20 -20.50
C TRP A 667 -5.18 -78.38 -20.95
N ASP A 668 -4.10 -78.67 -20.21
CA ASP A 668 -3.21 -79.80 -20.49
C ASP A 668 -3.94 -81.17 -20.42
N LYS A 669 -5.09 -81.26 -19.74
CA LYS A 669 -5.95 -82.46 -19.70
C LYS A 669 -6.94 -82.55 -20.88
N ALA A 670 -7.21 -81.46 -21.58
CA ALA A 670 -8.23 -81.40 -22.63
C ALA A 670 -7.93 -82.31 -23.85
N PRO A 671 -6.68 -82.44 -24.35
CA PRO A 671 -6.36 -83.36 -25.45
C PRO A 671 -6.64 -84.83 -25.09
N THR A 672 -6.35 -85.22 -23.85
CA THR A 672 -6.65 -86.56 -23.33
C THR A 672 -8.16 -86.80 -23.29
N ALA A 673 -8.94 -85.82 -22.82
CA ALA A 673 -10.40 -85.90 -22.81
C ALA A 673 -10.98 -86.03 -24.23
N LEU A 674 -10.47 -85.25 -25.19
CA LEU A 674 -10.88 -85.34 -26.60
C LEU A 674 -10.52 -86.69 -27.23
N THR A 675 -9.33 -87.21 -26.95
CA THR A 675 -8.90 -88.54 -27.40
C THR A 675 -9.85 -89.62 -26.85
N ASN A 676 -10.19 -89.55 -25.57
CA ASN A 676 -11.14 -90.47 -24.95
C ASN A 676 -12.54 -90.38 -25.59
N ALA A 677 -13.04 -89.17 -25.86
CA ALA A 677 -14.33 -88.97 -26.52
C ALA A 677 -14.35 -89.53 -27.96
N ASN A 678 -13.30 -89.30 -28.74
CA ASN A 678 -13.18 -89.84 -30.10
C ASN A 678 -13.10 -91.37 -30.11
N ASN A 679 -12.36 -91.96 -29.16
CA ASN A 679 -12.31 -93.41 -29.01
C ASN A 679 -13.68 -93.99 -28.65
N ALA A 680 -14.41 -93.34 -27.74
CA ALA A 680 -15.77 -93.73 -27.39
C ALA A 680 -16.73 -93.62 -28.60
N GLN A 681 -16.64 -92.54 -29.38
CA GLN A 681 -17.45 -92.34 -30.60
C GLN A 681 -17.15 -93.40 -31.67
N ASN A 682 -15.87 -93.70 -31.92
CA ASN A 682 -15.47 -94.74 -32.88
C ASN A 682 -15.99 -96.11 -32.45
N THR A 683 -15.91 -96.40 -31.15
CA THR A 683 -16.46 -97.64 -30.57
C THR A 683 -17.97 -97.71 -30.77
N ALA A 684 -18.70 -96.61 -30.52
CA ALA A 684 -20.14 -96.53 -30.74
C ALA A 684 -20.53 -96.69 -32.23
N ASN A 685 -19.82 -96.04 -33.14
CA ASN A 685 -20.03 -96.16 -34.59
C ASN A 685 -19.82 -97.60 -35.07
N ASN A 686 -18.76 -98.25 -34.60
CA ASN A 686 -18.49 -99.66 -34.90
C ASN A 686 -19.62 -100.56 -34.38
N ALA A 687 -20.08 -100.35 -33.14
CA ALA A 687 -21.21 -101.10 -32.58
C ALA A 687 -22.50 -100.91 -33.40
N GLN A 688 -22.79 -99.69 -33.86
CA GLN A 688 -23.95 -99.39 -34.72
C GLN A 688 -23.85 -100.08 -36.08
N SER A 689 -22.68 -100.04 -36.73
CA SER A 689 -22.46 -100.72 -38.01
C SER A 689 -22.67 -102.23 -37.89
N VAL A 690 -22.15 -102.84 -36.82
CA VAL A 690 -22.37 -104.26 -36.53
C VAL A 690 -23.86 -104.56 -36.33
N ALA A 691 -24.59 -103.73 -35.57
CA ALA A 691 -26.02 -103.90 -35.37
C ALA A 691 -26.81 -103.81 -36.69
N ASN A 692 -26.50 -102.85 -37.56
CA ASN A 692 -27.16 -102.68 -38.86
C ASN A 692 -26.88 -103.83 -39.84
N SER A 693 -25.71 -104.48 -39.75
CA SER A 693 -25.33 -105.61 -40.62
C SER A 693 -25.99 -106.95 -40.25
N LYS A 694 -26.70 -107.01 -39.11
CA LYS A 694 -27.40 -108.23 -38.68
C LYS A 694 -28.73 -108.36 -39.43
N ALA A 695 -28.91 -109.50 -40.09
CA ALA A 695 -30.15 -109.87 -40.77
C ALA A 695 -31.36 -109.79 -39.83
N LYS A 696 -32.44 -109.17 -40.30
CA LYS A 696 -33.71 -109.03 -39.56
C LYS A 696 -34.54 -110.30 -39.67
N VAL A 697 -35.26 -110.65 -38.61
CA VAL A 697 -36.17 -111.82 -38.58
C VAL A 697 -37.61 -111.34 -38.51
N PHE A 698 -38.43 -111.73 -39.50
CA PHE A 698 -39.83 -111.35 -39.60
C PHE A 698 -40.74 -112.57 -39.33
N SER A 699 -41.89 -112.36 -38.70
CA SER A 699 -42.85 -113.44 -38.41
C SER A 699 -43.67 -113.89 -39.63
N ALA A 700 -43.66 -113.12 -40.71
CA ALA A 700 -44.30 -113.39 -41.99
C ALA A 700 -43.47 -112.75 -43.13
N GLN A 701 -43.79 -113.04 -44.39
CA GLN A 701 -43.06 -112.47 -45.53
C GLN A 701 -43.03 -110.94 -45.46
N PRO A 702 -41.84 -110.31 -45.36
CA PRO A 702 -41.73 -108.87 -45.18
C PRO A 702 -42.16 -108.13 -46.46
N THR A 703 -42.81 -106.99 -46.29
CA THR A 703 -42.99 -106.01 -47.38
C THR A 703 -41.67 -105.24 -47.59
N PRO A 704 -41.26 -104.94 -48.83
CA PRO A 704 -40.04 -104.18 -49.10
C PRO A 704 -39.98 -102.83 -48.31
N PRO A 705 -38.80 -102.39 -47.83
CA PRO A 705 -37.49 -102.97 -48.10
C PRO A 705 -37.05 -104.11 -47.16
N TYR A 706 -36.48 -105.18 -47.72
CA TYR A 706 -35.75 -106.22 -46.98
C TYR A 706 -34.46 -106.62 -47.71
N GLN A 707 -33.44 -107.00 -46.94
CA GLN A 707 -32.06 -107.21 -47.43
C GLN A 707 -31.72 -108.69 -47.58
N VAL A 708 -30.70 -109.00 -48.40
CA VAL A 708 -30.17 -110.37 -48.53
C VAL A 708 -29.71 -110.85 -47.14
N GLY A 709 -30.18 -112.02 -46.73
CA GLY A 709 -29.91 -112.58 -45.41
C GLY A 709 -31.07 -112.48 -44.42
N ASP A 710 -32.01 -111.54 -44.61
CA ASP A 710 -33.22 -111.42 -43.76
C ASP A 710 -34.02 -112.72 -43.76
N LEU A 711 -34.48 -113.14 -42.58
CA LEU A 711 -35.19 -114.39 -42.39
C LEU A 711 -36.67 -114.12 -42.14
N TRP A 712 -37.56 -114.98 -42.65
CA TRP A 712 -38.96 -114.98 -42.24
C TRP A 712 -39.55 -116.37 -42.24
N VAL A 713 -40.63 -116.58 -41.50
CA VAL A 713 -41.34 -117.87 -41.47
C VAL A 713 -42.49 -117.86 -42.46
N GLN A 714 -42.62 -118.91 -43.27
CA GLN A 714 -43.70 -119.05 -44.26
C GLN A 714 -44.57 -120.28 -43.97
N GLY A 715 -45.89 -120.06 -43.96
CA GLY A 715 -46.90 -121.12 -43.88
C GLY A 715 -47.03 -121.78 -42.49
N THR A 716 -48.15 -122.48 -42.28
CA THR A 716 -48.45 -123.23 -41.05
C THR A 716 -47.46 -124.38 -40.76
N SER A 717 -46.61 -124.72 -41.74
CA SER A 717 -45.54 -125.73 -41.65
C SER A 717 -44.23 -125.19 -41.06
N GLY A 718 -44.13 -123.88 -40.78
CA GLY A 718 -43.01 -123.29 -40.04
C GLY A 718 -41.67 -123.20 -40.77
N VAL A 719 -41.67 -123.20 -42.11
CA VAL A 719 -40.41 -123.19 -42.89
C VAL A 719 -39.77 -121.80 -42.81
N ILE A 720 -38.50 -121.74 -42.39
CA ILE A 720 -37.71 -120.50 -42.36
C ILE A 720 -37.15 -120.22 -43.75
N MET A 721 -37.59 -119.10 -44.32
CA MET A 721 -37.14 -118.56 -45.58
C MET A 721 -36.02 -117.54 -45.33
N ARG A 722 -35.02 -117.51 -46.22
CA ARG A 722 -33.94 -116.52 -46.21
C ARG A 722 -33.98 -115.71 -47.50
N CYS A 723 -33.98 -114.39 -47.38
CA CYS A 723 -33.85 -113.48 -48.51
C CYS A 723 -32.54 -113.75 -49.24
N LYS A 724 -32.59 -114.13 -50.52
CA LYS A 724 -31.41 -114.27 -51.38
C LYS A 724 -31.16 -113.06 -52.27
N THR A 725 -32.16 -112.19 -52.43
CA THR A 725 -32.09 -111.01 -53.30
C THR A 725 -32.82 -109.86 -52.62
N ALA A 726 -32.08 -108.80 -52.28
CA ALA A 726 -32.64 -107.64 -51.61
C ALA A 726 -33.67 -106.94 -52.50
N ARG A 727 -34.71 -106.39 -51.88
CA ARG A 727 -35.73 -105.60 -52.57
C ARG A 727 -35.93 -104.31 -51.82
N ALA A 728 -35.67 -103.16 -52.47
CA ALA A 728 -35.68 -101.85 -51.82
C ALA A 728 -37.07 -101.17 -51.81
N SER A 729 -37.99 -101.60 -52.69
CA SER A 729 -39.37 -101.11 -52.77
C SER A 729 -40.24 -102.13 -53.53
N GLY A 730 -41.56 -102.12 -53.32
CA GLY A 730 -42.50 -102.93 -54.11
C GLY A 730 -43.71 -103.43 -53.34
#